data_AF-A0A0N0SG65-F1
#
_entry.id   AF-A0A0N0SG65-F1
#
_cell.length_a   1.000
_cell.length_b   1.000
_cell.length_c   1.000
_cell.angle_alpha   90.00
_cell.angle_beta   90.00
_cell.angle_gamma   90.00
#
_symmetry.space_group_name_H-M   'P 1'
#
loop_
_entity.id
_entity.type
_entity.pdbx_description
1 polymer ?
#
loop_
_entity_poly.entity_id
_entity_poly.type
_entity_poly.pdbx_seq_one_letter_code
_entity_poly.pdbx_strand_id
1 'polypeptide(L)'
;MHSTRPRGSVRIRARSTLLSVLMAATLGLTTTGMATAQPATDKPTQLQSTDRSAATASAATAGVAPRTSGEHCEATAPDSKERRKGAVEACLTIASSPRPAAAQPRAAAQPAAAAQSLAGAGCAVSGLGNYSYERFSYCVSGLNVLYILRDGNGAEIGRGTLEVSTSASLPASGTTWSEQVTTKMTSAQGDVTALTAKFRAACGTGCKATKAAPWFGGNLTVGQSLTGTVSYSSTPAAGAVSEFDTSYQMYVTMPGATITDPNASWTNPRKIRCDDAVADPAGTPSPGCVIPSVMALVEMNAQGSDPGGAVAAYQWAQQHLNDGWGKAKPLTRQKSGTADRSGRTCGSAGTEPFDANTDLVDTDTCAEFPFAEVKEGGIDGARCVEVIPNASSGGWDTYVLGNSLDLDPAAPCVRAHVPAKEKQFADGKLAEGFQSQRVIDADQFKVEFTTPAGAPQAACLANLPAGALPKGDGWYQNTTEPVAHVNKTTTPKGGAGTRPTKATACLGKNVVEGKHAGGDPTGWQDAKKFRDDYSSGTDLARCHLIANILGGPGKVRDGGQNNLVPCWQVGMNTGTPSMRSFEYQAQEEVKKSSFGANDAILYQVTPVFRDATSTIPVGVTMTANIERANGTTELLFPNVYVPNTLKDTGTLNLGN
;
A
#
# COMPACT_ATOMS: atom_id res chain seq x y z
N MET A 1 -57.25 2.89 34.04
CA MET A 1 -57.62 2.33 32.73
C MET A 1 -56.59 1.26 32.38
N HIS A 2 -56.97 0.00 32.54
CA HIS A 2 -56.25 -1.16 32.01
C HIS A 2 -56.33 -1.17 30.48
N SER A 3 -55.35 -1.72 29.77
CA SER A 3 -55.49 -3.07 29.18
C SER A 3 -54.43 -3.38 28.10
N THR A 4 -53.81 -4.56 28.27
CA THR A 4 -53.49 -5.60 27.26
C THR A 4 -52.59 -5.34 26.05
N ARG A 5 -51.46 -6.09 26.04
CA ARG A 5 -50.90 -6.79 24.84
C ARG A 5 -51.85 -7.93 24.40
N PRO A 6 -51.79 -8.41 23.13
CA PRO A 6 -51.00 -9.62 22.80
C PRO A 6 -50.35 -9.59 21.38
N ARG A 7 -49.12 -10.11 21.23
CA ARG A 7 -48.75 -11.41 20.60
C ARG A 7 -49.32 -11.70 19.21
N GLY A 8 -48.42 -11.90 18.25
CA GLY A 8 -48.63 -12.70 17.04
C GLY A 8 -47.28 -13.28 16.59
N SER A 9 -47.20 -14.60 16.49
CA SER A 9 -45.98 -15.37 16.22
C SER A 9 -46.25 -16.44 15.16
N VAL A 10 -45.23 -16.68 14.31
CA VAL A 10 -44.92 -17.92 13.55
C VAL A 10 -45.78 -18.26 12.31
N ARG A 11 -45.16 -18.39 11.12
CA ARG A 11 -44.89 -19.68 10.40
C ARG A 11 -44.48 -19.54 8.92
N ILE A 12 -43.28 -20.09 8.64
CA ILE A 12 -42.94 -21.14 7.63
C ILE A 12 -43.24 -20.86 6.14
N ARG A 13 -42.18 -20.84 5.32
CA ARG A 13 -41.98 -21.82 4.22
C ARG A 13 -40.57 -21.76 3.63
N ALA A 14 -39.82 -22.83 3.86
CA ALA A 14 -38.71 -23.25 3.01
C ALA A 14 -39.25 -23.85 1.72
N ARG A 15 -38.61 -23.57 0.58
CA ARG A 15 -38.60 -24.47 -0.58
C ARG A 15 -37.22 -24.44 -1.24
N SER A 16 -36.58 -25.59 -1.15
CA SER A 16 -35.41 -26.04 -1.90
C SER A 16 -35.70 -26.10 -3.40
N THR A 17 -34.67 -25.89 -4.23
CA THR A 17 -34.59 -26.57 -5.52
C THR A 17 -33.11 -26.73 -5.91
N LEU A 18 -32.62 -27.95 -5.65
CA LEU A 18 -31.48 -28.55 -6.33
C LEU A 18 -31.92 -28.87 -7.76
N LEU A 19 -31.13 -28.50 -8.77
CA LEU A 19 -31.17 -29.15 -10.07
C LEU A 19 -29.75 -29.47 -10.50
N SER A 20 -29.47 -30.77 -10.58
CA SER A 20 -28.31 -31.37 -11.21
C SER A 20 -28.82 -32.05 -12.48
N VAL A 21 -28.28 -31.72 -13.65
CA VAL A 21 -28.38 -32.56 -14.85
C VAL A 21 -27.08 -32.49 -15.63
N LEU A 22 -26.45 -33.66 -15.80
CA LEU A 22 -25.37 -33.97 -16.72
C LEU A 22 -25.81 -33.79 -18.18
N MET A 23 -24.89 -33.35 -19.04
CA MET A 23 -24.83 -33.75 -20.45
C MET A 23 -23.36 -33.94 -20.81
N ALA A 24 -23.00 -35.19 -21.11
CA ALA A 24 -21.78 -35.58 -21.79
C ALA A 24 -22.14 -35.91 -23.24
N ALA A 25 -21.42 -35.35 -24.21
CA ALA A 25 -21.19 -35.98 -25.52
C ALA A 25 -20.05 -35.27 -26.27
N THR A 26 -19.07 -36.09 -26.62
CA THR A 26 -17.91 -35.93 -27.49
C THR A 26 -18.23 -35.45 -28.91
N LEU A 27 -17.34 -34.65 -29.50
CA LEU A 27 -16.96 -34.78 -30.91
C LEU A 27 -15.57 -34.17 -31.15
N GLY A 28 -14.67 -35.02 -31.64
CA GLY A 28 -13.31 -34.65 -32.01
C GLY A 28 -13.26 -33.91 -33.34
N LEU A 29 -12.18 -33.14 -33.50
CA LEU A 29 -11.64 -32.73 -34.79
C LEU A 29 -10.12 -32.68 -34.66
N THR A 30 -9.50 -33.60 -35.36
CA THR A 30 -8.07 -33.66 -35.68
C THR A 30 -7.74 -32.57 -36.70
N THR A 31 -6.74 -31.73 -36.44
CA THR A 31 -6.01 -31.02 -37.49
C THR A 31 -4.51 -31.23 -37.30
N THR A 32 -3.96 -31.97 -38.26
CA THR A 32 -2.55 -32.16 -38.55
C THR A 32 -1.99 -31.02 -39.40
N GLY A 33 -0.72 -30.66 -39.18
CA GLY A 33 0.15 -29.96 -40.15
C GLY A 33 0.26 -28.46 -39.90
N MET A 34 1.43 -27.82 -39.96
CA MET A 34 2.77 -28.25 -40.34
C MET A 34 3.79 -27.39 -39.58
N ALA A 35 4.89 -28.02 -39.18
CA ALA A 35 6.12 -27.34 -38.81
C ALA A 35 6.86 -26.91 -40.08
N THR A 36 7.32 -25.66 -40.12
CA THR A 36 8.42 -25.23 -41.00
C THR A 36 9.49 -24.60 -40.13
N ALA A 37 10.68 -25.18 -40.20
CA ALA A 37 11.89 -24.69 -39.56
C ALA A 37 12.68 -23.79 -40.51
N GLN A 38 13.16 -22.66 -39.95
CA GLN A 38 14.40 -21.91 -40.22
C GLN A 38 14.59 -21.14 -41.57
N PRO A 39 15.50 -20.13 -41.64
CA PRO A 39 16.50 -19.68 -40.64
C PRO A 39 16.53 -18.15 -40.32
N ALA A 40 17.44 -17.82 -39.40
CA ALA A 40 17.99 -16.54 -38.91
C ALA A 40 18.16 -15.43 -39.98
N THR A 41 18.23 -14.13 -39.69
CA THR A 41 19.02 -13.39 -38.67
C THR A 41 18.50 -11.95 -38.70
N ASP A 42 18.27 -11.30 -37.56
CA ASP A 42 18.78 -9.93 -37.33
C ASP A 42 18.62 -9.49 -35.88
N LYS A 43 19.70 -8.92 -35.36
CA LYS A 43 19.89 -8.37 -34.00
C LYS A 43 19.09 -7.06 -33.87
N PRO A 44 18.49 -6.78 -32.71
CA PRO A 44 19.01 -5.63 -31.97
C PRO A 44 19.10 -5.85 -30.44
N THR A 45 20.26 -5.44 -29.94
CA THR A 45 20.47 -4.66 -28.71
C THR A 45 19.67 -5.03 -27.45
N GLN A 46 20.29 -5.82 -26.58
CA GLN A 46 19.91 -5.95 -25.17
C GLN A 46 19.93 -4.59 -24.46
N LEU A 47 18.75 -4.11 -24.06
CA LEU A 47 18.59 -3.27 -22.88
C LEU A 47 18.19 -4.20 -21.73
N GLN A 48 19.03 -4.20 -20.69
CA GLN A 48 18.88 -5.00 -19.48
C GLN A 48 17.59 -4.61 -18.75
N SER A 49 16.55 -5.43 -18.85
CA SER A 49 15.50 -5.52 -17.84
C SER A 49 16.05 -6.31 -16.66
N THR A 50 16.24 -5.65 -15.52
CA THR A 50 16.38 -6.33 -14.23
C THR A 50 15.03 -6.29 -13.53
N ASP A 51 14.16 -7.23 -13.89
CA ASP A 51 13.05 -7.64 -13.03
C ASP A 51 13.61 -8.28 -11.76
N ARG A 52 13.42 -7.59 -10.63
CA ARG A 52 13.50 -8.17 -9.29
C ARG A 52 12.28 -7.74 -8.49
N SER A 53 11.17 -8.44 -8.72
CA SER A 53 10.19 -8.68 -7.67
C SER A 53 10.79 -9.67 -6.68
N ALA A 54 11.49 -9.14 -5.68
CA ALA A 54 11.76 -9.85 -4.44
C ALA A 54 11.06 -9.06 -3.34
N ALA A 55 10.09 -9.69 -2.67
CA ALA A 55 9.48 -9.15 -1.47
C ALA A 55 10.59 -8.75 -0.49
N THR A 56 10.69 -7.46 -0.20
CA THR A 56 11.68 -6.91 0.72
C THR A 56 11.31 -7.33 2.13
N ALA A 57 11.92 -8.42 2.61
CA ALA A 57 12.03 -8.68 4.03
C ALA A 57 12.68 -7.45 4.69
N SER A 58 12.05 -6.91 5.72
CA SER A 58 12.58 -5.81 6.53
C SER A 58 14.03 -6.13 6.92
N ALA A 59 14.98 -5.27 6.56
CA ALA A 59 16.38 -5.53 6.80
C ALA A 59 16.65 -5.58 8.31
N ALA A 60 16.99 -6.77 8.81
CA ALA A 60 17.37 -6.98 10.20
C ALA A 60 18.47 -5.99 10.60
N THR A 61 18.24 -5.23 11.68
CA THR A 61 19.23 -4.25 12.14
C THR A 61 20.20 -4.95 13.08
N ALA A 62 21.48 -4.99 12.74
CA ALA A 62 22.50 -5.64 13.58
C ALA A 62 22.81 -4.80 14.83
N GLY A 63 22.97 -5.46 15.97
CA GLY A 63 23.56 -4.88 17.18
C GLY A 63 24.77 -5.69 17.59
N VAL A 64 25.89 -5.01 17.86
CA VAL A 64 27.09 -5.66 18.38
C VAL A 64 26.87 -5.92 19.88
N ALA A 65 26.98 -7.17 20.32
CA ALA A 65 26.99 -7.47 21.76
C ALA A 65 28.15 -6.70 22.43
N PRO A 66 28.00 -6.19 23.66
CA PRO A 66 29.07 -5.46 24.34
C PRO A 66 30.38 -6.24 24.29
N ARG A 67 31.44 -5.59 23.79
CA ARG A 67 32.80 -6.12 23.77
C ARG A 67 33.22 -6.39 25.21
N THR A 68 33.39 -7.68 25.52
CA THR A 68 34.00 -8.24 26.74
C THR A 68 33.37 -7.79 28.06
N SER A 69 32.59 -8.67 28.70
CA SER A 69 32.54 -8.64 30.17
C SER A 69 33.96 -8.92 30.67
N GLY A 70 34.44 -8.21 31.69
CA GLY A 70 35.75 -8.49 32.30
C GLY A 70 35.89 -9.97 32.64
N GLU A 71 37.11 -10.52 32.55
CA GLU A 71 37.40 -11.87 33.01
C GLU A 71 37.06 -11.95 34.50
N HIS A 72 36.13 -12.84 34.87
CA HIS A 72 35.78 -13.07 36.26
C HIS A 72 36.40 -14.40 36.69
N CYS A 73 37.23 -14.35 37.72
CA CYS A 73 37.86 -15.52 38.28
C CYS A 73 37.39 -15.78 39.71
N GLU A 74 37.18 -17.05 40.05
CA GLU A 74 36.82 -17.51 41.39
C GLU A 74 37.78 -18.60 41.86
N ALA A 75 38.09 -18.60 43.16
CA ALA A 75 38.88 -19.67 43.76
C ALA A 75 38.12 -21.00 43.68
N THR A 76 38.80 -22.04 43.20
CA THR A 76 38.22 -23.39 43.13
C THR A 76 37.95 -23.94 44.54
N ALA A 77 36.78 -24.55 44.74
CA ALA A 77 36.43 -25.11 46.05
C ALA A 77 37.44 -26.19 46.47
N PRO A 78 37.84 -26.28 47.77
CA PRO A 78 38.89 -27.20 48.24
C PRO A 78 38.71 -28.67 47.85
N ASP A 79 37.46 -29.16 47.73
CA ASP A 79 37.15 -30.56 47.40
C ASP A 79 36.73 -30.78 45.93
N SER A 80 36.76 -29.73 45.12
CA SER A 80 36.32 -29.75 43.71
C SER A 80 37.25 -30.59 42.82
N LYS A 81 36.74 -31.05 41.67
CA LYS A 81 37.59 -31.77 40.69
C LYS A 81 38.66 -30.86 40.12
N GLU A 82 38.37 -29.57 39.98
CA GLU A 82 39.26 -28.51 39.56
C GLU A 82 40.47 -28.47 40.48
N ARG A 83 40.24 -28.42 41.80
CA ARG A 83 41.31 -28.41 42.81
C ARG A 83 42.15 -29.69 42.80
N ARG A 84 41.53 -30.86 42.57
CA ARG A 84 42.26 -32.14 42.43
C ARG A 84 43.15 -32.21 41.20
N LYS A 85 42.88 -31.39 40.18
CA LYS A 85 43.71 -31.24 38.98
C LYS A 85 44.77 -30.14 39.13
N GLY A 86 44.95 -29.58 40.33
CA GLY A 86 45.93 -28.53 40.58
C GLY A 86 45.46 -27.12 40.24
N ALA A 87 44.21 -26.94 39.81
CA ALA A 87 43.65 -25.60 39.62
C ALA A 87 43.48 -24.93 40.99
N VAL A 88 43.87 -23.68 41.12
CA VAL A 88 43.53 -22.87 42.30
C VAL A 88 42.41 -21.89 42.00
N GLU A 89 42.20 -21.57 40.73
CA GLU A 89 41.24 -20.58 40.25
C GLU A 89 40.60 -21.01 38.92
N ALA A 90 39.33 -20.67 38.73
CA ALA A 90 38.59 -20.84 37.49
C ALA A 90 38.09 -19.48 36.99
N CYS A 91 38.39 -19.15 35.73
CA CYS A 91 38.04 -17.88 35.11
C CYS A 91 37.03 -18.06 33.99
N LEU A 92 36.05 -17.15 33.90
CA LEU A 92 35.14 -17.05 32.77
C LEU A 92 35.26 -15.70 32.06
N THR A 93 35.04 -15.70 30.75
CA THR A 93 34.97 -14.48 29.94
C THR A 93 33.95 -14.63 28.83
N ILE A 94 33.18 -13.57 28.55
CA ILE A 94 32.34 -13.50 27.35
C ILE A 94 33.13 -12.82 26.24
N ALA A 95 33.25 -13.50 25.10
CA ALA A 95 33.88 -12.97 23.91
C ALA A 95 32.92 -13.05 22.72
N SER A 96 32.79 -11.94 22.00
CA SER A 96 32.11 -11.88 20.70
C SER A 96 32.98 -12.41 19.54
N SER A 97 34.16 -12.97 19.85
CA SER A 97 35.06 -13.60 18.86
C SER A 97 35.88 -14.71 19.52
N PRO A 98 36.17 -15.84 18.85
CA PRO A 98 37.11 -16.81 19.38
C PRO A 98 38.49 -16.15 19.48
N ARG A 99 39.06 -16.10 20.69
CA ARG A 99 40.47 -15.75 20.89
C ARG A 99 41.29 -16.80 20.13
N PRO A 100 42.25 -16.42 19.26
CA PRO A 100 43.04 -17.41 18.54
C PRO A 100 43.66 -18.37 19.55
N ALA A 101 43.44 -19.67 19.35
CA ALA A 101 44.21 -20.69 20.03
C ALA A 101 45.69 -20.43 19.71
N ALA A 102 46.57 -20.55 20.71
CA ALA A 102 48.01 -20.54 20.47
C ALA A 102 48.32 -21.55 19.35
N ALA A 103 49.06 -21.11 18.33
CA ALA A 103 49.19 -21.78 17.06
C ALA A 103 49.59 -23.27 17.21
N GLN A 104 48.72 -24.18 16.75
CA GLN A 104 49.11 -25.52 16.37
C GLN A 104 49.12 -25.66 14.84
N PRO A 105 49.96 -26.55 14.27
CA PRO A 105 50.19 -26.59 12.83
C PRO A 105 48.93 -27.03 12.07
N ARG A 106 48.68 -26.35 10.95
CA ARG A 106 47.61 -26.59 9.97
C ARG A 106 47.42 -28.09 9.68
N ALA A 107 46.24 -28.61 10.05
CA ALA A 107 45.63 -29.76 9.39
C ALA A 107 44.37 -29.29 8.63
N ALA A 108 44.19 -29.86 7.44
CA ALA A 108 43.27 -29.41 6.41
C ALA A 108 41.80 -29.32 6.85
N ALA A 109 41.11 -28.29 6.37
CA ALA A 109 39.69 -28.04 6.60
C ALA A 109 38.82 -29.15 5.97
N GLN A 110 37.90 -29.70 6.76
CA GLN A 110 36.73 -30.43 6.25
C GLN A 110 35.49 -29.54 6.34
N PRO A 111 34.58 -29.60 5.35
CA PRO A 111 33.39 -28.75 5.30
C PRO A 111 32.36 -29.18 6.35
N ALA A 112 31.87 -28.22 7.14
CA ALA A 112 30.80 -28.43 8.10
C ALA A 112 29.46 -28.59 7.36
N ALA A 113 28.81 -29.73 7.57
CA ALA A 113 27.46 -30.01 7.11
C ALA A 113 26.43 -29.09 7.78
N ALA A 114 25.51 -28.58 6.98
CA ALA A 114 24.42 -27.69 7.38
C ALA A 114 23.51 -28.38 8.43
N ALA A 115 23.48 -27.84 9.65
CA ALA A 115 22.42 -28.12 10.60
C ALA A 115 21.20 -27.26 10.24
N GLN A 116 20.22 -27.89 9.61
CA GLN A 116 18.88 -27.34 9.49
C GLN A 116 18.25 -27.29 10.89
N SER A 117 17.95 -26.10 11.39
CA SER A 117 17.05 -25.92 12.53
C SER A 117 16.15 -24.72 12.29
N LEU A 118 14.84 -24.99 12.36
CA LEU A 118 13.67 -24.10 12.42
C LEU A 118 13.99 -22.65 12.85
N ALA A 119 14.50 -21.85 11.93
CA ALA A 119 14.44 -20.40 12.03
C ALA A 119 13.07 -19.99 11.52
N GLY A 120 12.20 -19.52 12.42
CA GLY A 120 11.14 -18.59 12.02
C GLY A 120 11.81 -17.43 11.27
N ALA A 121 11.15 -16.94 10.22
CA ALA A 121 11.71 -16.19 9.10
C ALA A 121 12.50 -14.88 9.39
N GLY A 122 12.89 -14.56 10.63
CA GLY A 122 13.56 -13.32 11.02
C GLY A 122 14.99 -13.41 11.56
N CYS A 123 15.57 -14.61 11.68
CA CYS A 123 16.91 -14.80 12.25
C CYS A 123 17.98 -15.16 11.21
N ALA A 124 18.22 -14.28 10.25
CA ALA A 124 19.38 -14.38 9.37
C ALA A 124 20.62 -13.80 10.09
N VAL A 125 21.38 -14.62 10.81
CA VAL A 125 22.58 -14.17 11.53
C VAL A 125 23.80 -14.16 10.60
N SER A 126 24.37 -12.99 10.32
CA SER A 126 25.50 -12.80 9.39
C SER A 126 26.89 -12.72 10.06
N GLY A 127 26.97 -12.88 11.40
CA GLY A 127 28.25 -12.91 12.11
C GLY A 127 28.13 -13.45 13.54
N LEU A 128 29.17 -14.15 14.00
CA LEU A 128 29.26 -14.70 15.36
C LEU A 128 29.26 -13.57 16.41
N GLY A 129 28.47 -13.74 17.47
CA GLY A 129 28.39 -12.82 18.60
C GLY A 129 27.53 -11.58 18.35
N ASN A 130 26.77 -11.53 17.24
CA ASN A 130 25.92 -10.39 16.90
C ASN A 130 24.45 -10.68 17.17
N TYR A 131 23.77 -9.67 17.72
CA TYR A 131 22.31 -9.69 17.80
C TYR A 131 21.71 -9.26 16.45
N SER A 132 20.67 -9.97 16.03
CA SER A 132 19.75 -9.62 14.96
C SER A 132 18.42 -9.22 15.58
N TYR A 133 17.83 -8.13 15.07
CA TYR A 133 16.55 -7.60 15.54
C TYR A 133 15.61 -7.32 14.40
N GLU A 134 14.37 -7.73 14.60
CA GLU A 134 13.20 -7.20 13.91
C GLU A 134 12.28 -6.55 14.96
N ARG A 135 11.19 -5.94 14.51
CA ARG A 135 10.27 -5.26 15.42
C ARG A 135 9.62 -6.22 16.43
N PHE A 136 9.36 -7.46 16.01
CA PHE A 136 8.71 -8.49 16.83
C PHE A 136 9.60 -9.70 17.09
N SER A 137 10.90 -9.61 16.85
CA SER A 137 11.81 -10.73 17.11
C SER A 137 13.22 -10.24 17.45
N TYR A 138 13.93 -11.03 18.23
CA TYR A 138 15.35 -10.83 18.47
C TYR A 138 16.05 -12.17 18.60
N CYS A 139 17.30 -12.22 18.16
CA CYS A 139 18.14 -13.40 18.33
C CYS A 139 19.61 -13.04 18.34
N VAL A 140 20.41 -13.89 18.95
CA VAL A 140 21.87 -13.84 18.94
C VAL A 140 22.39 -15.24 18.68
N SER A 141 23.42 -15.36 17.85
CA SER A 141 24.20 -16.60 17.72
C SER A 141 25.68 -16.32 17.93
N GLY A 142 26.45 -17.32 18.35
CA GLY A 142 27.91 -17.20 18.42
C GLY A 142 28.45 -16.41 19.62
N LEU A 143 27.68 -16.18 20.69
CA LEU A 143 28.24 -15.63 21.94
C LEU A 143 29.14 -16.69 22.58
N ASN A 144 30.45 -16.45 22.66
CA ASN A 144 31.35 -17.41 23.28
C ASN A 144 31.54 -17.12 24.76
N VAL A 145 31.30 -18.12 25.60
CA VAL A 145 31.67 -18.15 27.01
C VAL A 145 32.89 -19.05 27.13
N LEU A 146 34.03 -18.44 27.48
CA LEU A 146 35.30 -19.12 27.68
C LEU A 146 35.43 -19.49 29.16
N TYR A 147 35.79 -20.73 29.44
CA TYR A 147 36.12 -21.24 30.78
C TYR A 147 37.60 -21.63 30.80
N ILE A 148 38.37 -21.11 31.77
CA ILE A 148 39.81 -21.34 31.91
C ILE A 148 40.10 -21.82 33.34
N LEU A 149 40.93 -22.86 33.47
CA LEU A 149 41.51 -23.30 34.74
C LEU A 149 42.95 -22.81 34.86
N ARG A 150 43.30 -22.23 36.02
CA ARG A 150 44.67 -21.79 36.33
C ARG A 150 45.23 -22.47 37.56
N ASP A 151 46.52 -22.82 37.50
CA ASP A 151 47.26 -23.36 38.63
C ASP A 151 47.72 -22.27 39.64
N GLY A 152 48.43 -22.68 40.69
CA GLY A 152 48.96 -21.79 41.73
C GLY A 152 49.96 -20.72 41.23
N ASN A 153 50.48 -20.86 40.01
CA ASN A 153 51.39 -19.90 39.37
C ASN A 153 50.66 -19.02 38.34
N GLY A 154 49.35 -19.16 38.19
CA GLY A 154 48.55 -18.47 37.19
C GLY A 154 48.64 -19.08 35.77
N ALA A 155 49.28 -20.24 35.60
CA ALA A 155 49.40 -20.90 34.31
C ALA A 155 48.07 -21.56 33.92
N GLU A 156 47.65 -21.40 32.66
CA GLU A 156 46.47 -22.07 32.11
C GLU A 156 46.74 -23.58 31.98
N ILE A 157 45.95 -24.38 32.70
CA ILE A 157 46.04 -25.85 32.69
C ILE A 157 44.85 -26.52 31.98
N GLY A 158 43.80 -25.77 31.66
CA GLY A 158 42.69 -26.26 30.87
C GLY A 158 41.75 -25.17 30.39
N ARG A 159 41.06 -25.44 29.28
CA ARG A 159 40.15 -24.49 28.62
C ARG A 159 38.95 -25.19 28.02
N GLY A 160 37.76 -24.61 28.18
CA GLY A 160 36.58 -25.00 27.42
C GLY A 160 35.88 -23.79 26.82
N THR A 161 35.29 -23.93 25.64
CA THR A 161 34.50 -22.87 25.00
C THR A 161 33.07 -23.34 24.83
N LEU A 162 32.14 -22.53 25.31
CA LEU A 162 30.70 -22.69 25.10
C LEU A 162 30.22 -21.61 24.16
N GLU A 163 29.46 -22.00 23.14
CA GLU A 163 28.74 -21.10 22.26
C GLU A 163 27.28 -21.00 22.71
N VAL A 164 26.80 -19.79 22.95
CA VAL A 164 25.43 -19.48 23.34
C VAL A 164 24.70 -18.84 22.18
N SER A 165 23.48 -19.32 21.94
CA SER A 165 22.53 -18.72 21.03
C SER A 165 21.18 -18.56 21.72
N THR A 166 20.51 -17.44 21.46
CA THR A 166 19.15 -17.22 21.94
C THR A 166 18.26 -16.64 20.85
N SER A 167 16.96 -16.91 20.92
CA SER A 167 15.98 -16.37 19.99
C SER A 167 14.61 -16.26 20.64
N ALA A 168 13.89 -15.18 20.36
CA ALA A 168 12.53 -14.97 20.83
C ALA A 168 11.67 -14.25 19.78
N SER A 169 10.37 -14.55 19.82
CA SER A 169 9.33 -13.79 19.12
C SER A 169 8.50 -13.03 20.16
N LEU A 170 8.35 -11.72 19.94
CA LEU A 170 7.54 -10.85 20.75
C LEU A 170 6.09 -10.84 20.24
N PRO A 171 5.10 -10.94 21.13
CA PRO A 171 3.70 -10.91 20.75
C PRO A 171 3.24 -9.51 20.36
N ALA A 172 2.69 -9.34 19.15
CA ALA A 172 1.94 -8.14 18.79
C ALA A 172 0.66 -7.97 19.64
N SER A 173 0.11 -9.09 20.14
CA SER A 173 -1.01 -9.14 21.08
C SER A 173 -0.72 -10.16 22.20
N GLY A 174 -0.94 -9.75 23.45
CA GLY A 174 -0.51 -10.44 24.67
C GLY A 174 0.86 -9.98 25.14
N THR A 175 1.19 -10.17 26.42
CA THR A 175 2.42 -9.62 27.03
C THR A 175 3.33 -10.68 27.63
N THR A 176 3.16 -11.92 27.19
CA THR A 176 3.96 -13.07 27.62
C THR A 176 4.68 -13.67 26.43
N TRP A 177 5.97 -13.96 26.57
CA TRP A 177 6.75 -14.60 25.52
C TRP A 177 7.76 -15.55 26.10
N SER A 178 8.32 -16.40 25.23
CA SER A 178 9.42 -17.30 25.59
C SER A 178 10.62 -17.03 24.70
N GLU A 179 11.79 -17.18 25.28
CA GLU A 179 13.07 -17.12 24.60
C GLU A 179 13.69 -18.51 24.64
N GLN A 180 14.02 -19.05 23.47
CA GLN A 180 14.78 -20.28 23.36
C GLN A 180 16.25 -19.97 23.58
N VAL A 181 16.89 -20.77 24.42
CA VAL A 181 18.32 -20.67 24.73
C VAL A 181 18.94 -21.99 24.31
N THR A 182 20.08 -21.93 23.63
CA THR A 182 20.91 -23.11 23.32
C THR A 182 22.36 -22.81 23.67
N THR A 183 23.00 -23.72 24.39
CA THR A 183 24.43 -23.68 24.71
C THR A 183 25.09 -24.92 24.17
N LYS A 184 26.13 -24.77 23.35
CA LYS A 184 26.92 -25.87 22.78
C LYS A 184 28.36 -25.77 23.23
N MET A 185 28.98 -26.88 23.62
CA MET A 185 30.44 -26.88 23.84
C MET A 185 31.16 -27.08 22.51
N THR A 186 31.98 -26.10 22.12
CA THR A 186 32.64 -26.06 20.80
C THR A 186 34.10 -26.48 20.85
N SER A 187 34.78 -26.31 21.99
CA SER A 187 36.16 -26.76 22.18
C SER A 187 36.48 -27.11 23.63
N ALA A 188 37.48 -27.98 23.81
CA ALA A 188 38.01 -28.44 25.09
C ALA A 188 39.52 -28.67 24.96
N GLN A 189 40.32 -28.25 25.95
CA GLN A 189 41.78 -28.40 25.97
C GLN A 189 42.28 -28.63 27.40
N GLY A 190 43.42 -29.33 27.50
CA GLY A 190 44.09 -29.62 28.77
C GLY A 190 43.17 -30.39 29.72
N ASP A 191 43.07 -29.90 30.95
CA ASP A 191 42.30 -30.55 32.00
C ASP A 191 40.78 -30.39 31.90
N VAL A 192 40.30 -29.51 31.03
CA VAL A 192 38.87 -29.34 30.76
C VAL A 192 38.47 -30.27 29.62
N THR A 193 37.73 -31.33 29.94
CA THR A 193 37.22 -32.33 28.97
C THR A 193 35.69 -32.33 28.86
N ALA A 194 35.02 -31.81 29.88
CA ALA A 194 33.59 -31.64 29.95
C ALA A 194 33.27 -30.45 30.87
N LEU A 195 32.13 -29.81 30.63
CA LEU A 195 31.62 -28.70 31.44
C LEU A 195 30.19 -28.99 31.87
N THR A 196 29.74 -28.36 32.95
CA THR A 196 28.32 -28.24 33.29
C THR A 196 27.94 -26.78 33.31
N ALA A 197 26.73 -26.46 32.85
CA ALA A 197 26.26 -25.08 32.75
C ALA A 197 24.91 -24.87 33.45
N LYS A 198 24.76 -23.74 34.13
CA LYS A 198 23.46 -23.17 34.52
C LYS A 198 23.25 -21.84 33.82
N PHE A 199 22.01 -21.56 33.48
CA PHE A 199 21.62 -20.31 32.84
C PHE A 199 20.48 -19.68 33.61
N ARG A 200 20.54 -18.37 33.81
CA ARG A 200 19.49 -17.59 34.46
C ARG A 200 19.22 -16.32 33.68
N ALA A 201 17.97 -16.14 33.28
CA ALA A 201 17.43 -14.93 32.72
C ALA A 201 16.78 -14.06 33.80
N ALA A 202 16.87 -12.76 33.61
CA ALA A 202 16.14 -11.73 34.33
C ALA A 202 15.70 -10.64 33.34
N CYS A 203 14.92 -9.67 33.83
CA CYS A 203 14.58 -8.47 33.10
C CYS A 203 14.39 -7.30 34.05
N GLY A 204 14.47 -6.07 33.51
CA GLY A 204 14.30 -4.84 34.27
C GLY A 204 12.87 -4.59 34.78
N THR A 205 12.69 -3.45 35.44
CA THR A 205 11.39 -2.99 35.98
C THR A 205 10.30 -2.98 34.90
N GLY A 206 9.11 -3.47 35.23
CA GLY A 206 7.99 -3.61 34.28
C GLY A 206 7.95 -4.97 33.58
N CYS A 207 8.94 -5.84 33.82
CA CYS A 207 8.96 -7.22 33.36
C CYS A 207 9.24 -8.20 34.50
N LYS A 208 8.75 -9.44 34.35
CA LYS A 208 9.04 -10.57 35.23
C LYS A 208 9.49 -11.76 34.39
N ALA A 209 10.65 -12.34 34.71
CA ALA A 209 11.04 -13.65 34.22
C ALA A 209 10.23 -14.73 34.97
N THR A 210 9.15 -15.21 34.36
CA THR A 210 8.24 -16.21 34.94
C THR A 210 8.86 -17.60 34.97
N LYS A 211 9.75 -17.89 34.01
CA LYS A 211 10.65 -19.04 34.04
C LYS A 211 12.07 -18.54 33.78
N ALA A 212 12.84 -18.37 34.85
CA ALA A 212 14.16 -17.75 34.78
C ALA A 212 15.27 -18.70 34.30
N ALA A 213 15.12 -20.01 34.44
CA ALA A 213 16.16 -20.98 34.06
C ALA A 213 15.63 -21.96 32.99
N PRO A 214 16.32 -22.09 31.84
CA PRO A 214 15.96 -23.06 30.82
C PRO A 214 16.47 -24.47 31.19
N TRP A 215 17.56 -24.54 31.95
CA TRP A 215 18.14 -25.74 32.57
C TRP A 215 18.94 -25.34 33.83
N PHE A 216 19.10 -26.28 34.76
CA PHE A 216 19.84 -26.08 36.01
C PHE A 216 20.96 -27.12 36.17
N GLY A 217 21.92 -27.11 35.24
CA GLY A 217 22.99 -28.11 35.12
C GLY A 217 22.84 -28.97 33.86
N GLY A 218 23.85 -29.80 33.60
CA GLY A 218 23.87 -30.75 32.49
C GLY A 218 25.28 -30.89 31.91
N ASN A 219 25.72 -32.12 31.65
CA ASN A 219 27.08 -32.37 31.16
C ASN A 219 27.18 -32.05 29.67
N LEU A 220 28.11 -31.17 29.32
CA LEU A 220 28.49 -30.79 27.99
C LEU A 220 29.88 -31.35 27.69
N THR A 221 30.00 -32.10 26.60
CA THR A 221 31.28 -32.46 25.96
C THR A 221 31.32 -31.82 24.57
N VAL A 222 32.49 -31.78 23.92
CA VAL A 222 32.62 -31.14 22.59
C VAL A 222 31.57 -31.69 21.62
N GLY A 223 30.78 -30.80 21.04
CA GLY A 223 29.68 -31.11 20.12
C GLY A 223 28.29 -31.27 20.77
N GLN A 224 28.20 -31.46 22.08
CA GLN A 224 26.93 -31.54 22.82
C GLN A 224 26.30 -30.17 23.06
N SER A 225 24.97 -30.16 23.19
CA SER A 225 24.18 -28.95 23.45
C SER A 225 23.18 -29.14 24.59
N LEU A 226 22.95 -28.07 25.35
CA LEU A 226 21.79 -27.90 26.22
C LEU A 226 20.83 -26.93 25.56
N THR A 227 19.55 -27.29 25.47
CA THR A 227 18.50 -26.47 24.88
C THR A 227 17.27 -26.46 25.78
N GLY A 228 16.59 -25.33 25.83
CA GLY A 228 15.47 -25.08 26.71
C GLY A 228 14.95 -23.65 26.55
N THR A 229 13.94 -23.30 27.35
CA THR A 229 13.25 -22.01 27.24
C THR A 229 13.24 -21.27 28.57
N VAL A 230 13.41 -19.95 28.49
CA VAL A 230 13.03 -19.01 29.55
C VAL A 230 11.75 -18.30 29.12
N SER A 231 10.98 -17.82 30.09
CA SER A 231 9.70 -17.15 29.81
C SER A 231 9.61 -15.85 30.59
N TYR A 232 8.96 -14.87 29.97
CA TYR A 232 8.79 -13.53 30.49
C TYR A 232 7.32 -13.10 30.44
N SER A 233 6.97 -12.15 31.29
CA SER A 233 5.68 -11.46 31.28
C SER A 233 5.86 -9.98 31.61
N SER A 234 5.09 -9.11 30.95
CA SER A 234 4.93 -7.71 31.33
C SER A 234 3.44 -7.41 31.54
N THR A 235 3.09 -6.47 32.41
CA THR A 235 1.69 -6.09 32.66
C THR A 235 1.58 -4.57 32.72
N PRO A 236 1.78 -3.87 31.59
CA PRO A 236 1.57 -2.43 31.54
C PRO A 236 0.11 -2.10 31.88
N ALA A 237 -0.12 -0.99 32.58
CA ALA A 237 -1.46 -0.47 32.77
C ALA A 237 -2.06 -0.02 31.42
N ALA A 238 -3.39 0.05 31.33
CA ALA A 238 -4.07 0.55 30.14
C ALA A 238 -3.55 1.94 29.76
N GLY A 239 -3.17 2.12 28.48
CA GLY A 239 -2.58 3.37 27.98
C GLY A 239 -1.12 3.60 28.38
N ALA A 240 -0.50 2.72 29.17
CA ALA A 240 0.87 2.88 29.65
C ALA A 240 1.88 2.10 28.80
N VAL A 241 3.15 2.49 28.97
CA VAL A 241 4.32 1.90 28.31
C VAL A 241 5.29 1.40 29.38
N SER A 242 5.85 0.21 29.19
CA SER A 242 6.93 -0.36 29.99
C SER A 242 8.10 -0.72 29.08
N GLU A 243 9.27 -0.17 29.35
CA GLU A 243 10.50 -0.49 28.62
C GLU A 243 11.54 -1.08 29.57
N PHE A 244 12.15 -2.19 29.14
CA PHE A 244 13.13 -2.91 29.96
C PHE A 244 14.09 -3.70 29.07
N ASP A 245 15.27 -3.98 29.60
CA ASP A 245 16.21 -4.90 29.00
C ASP A 245 16.05 -6.30 29.59
N THR A 246 16.31 -7.34 28.80
CA THR A 246 16.54 -8.70 29.31
C THR A 246 18.01 -8.86 29.66
N SER A 247 18.28 -9.52 30.79
CA SER A 247 19.64 -9.79 31.25
C SER A 247 19.84 -11.27 31.52
N TYR A 248 21.08 -11.71 31.42
CA TYR A 248 21.44 -13.11 31.43
C TYR A 248 22.67 -13.32 32.30
N GLN A 249 22.66 -14.43 33.03
CA GLN A 249 23.76 -14.90 33.85
C GLN A 249 23.99 -16.37 33.51
N MET A 250 25.25 -16.73 33.28
CA MET A 250 25.67 -18.09 33.01
C MET A 250 26.75 -18.52 33.98
N TYR A 251 26.60 -19.75 34.45
CA TYR A 251 27.50 -20.38 35.39
C TYR A 251 28.08 -21.62 34.72
N VAL A 252 29.40 -21.79 34.81
CA VAL A 252 30.12 -22.89 34.15
C VAL A 252 31.13 -23.47 35.11
N THR A 253 31.12 -24.80 35.28
CA THR A 253 32.10 -25.54 36.10
C THR A 253 32.40 -26.90 35.47
N MET A 254 33.35 -27.67 36.01
CA MET A 254 33.53 -29.07 35.60
C MET A 254 32.47 -29.98 36.26
N PRO A 255 32.08 -31.11 35.62
CA PRO A 255 31.11 -32.04 36.18
C PRO A 255 31.48 -32.58 37.57
N GLY A 256 30.58 -32.38 38.54
CA GLY A 256 30.77 -32.82 39.94
C GLY A 256 31.34 -31.74 40.86
N ALA A 257 31.62 -30.53 40.35
CA ALA A 257 31.89 -29.35 41.16
C ALA A 257 30.59 -28.66 41.60
N THR A 258 30.62 -28.02 42.77
CA THR A 258 29.54 -27.14 43.20
C THR A 258 29.55 -25.87 42.36
N ILE A 259 28.42 -25.51 41.77
CA ILE A 259 28.28 -24.28 41.02
C ILE A 259 28.03 -23.14 41.99
N THR A 260 29.06 -22.33 42.23
CA THR A 260 29.02 -21.02 42.93
C THR A 260 28.65 -19.90 41.95
N ASP A 261 28.53 -18.67 42.43
CA ASP A 261 27.97 -17.42 41.84
C ASP A 261 28.19 -17.11 40.32
N PRO A 262 27.49 -16.10 39.74
CA PRO A 262 27.46 -15.93 38.28
C PRO A 262 28.80 -15.45 37.71
N ASN A 263 29.44 -16.35 36.96
CA ASN A 263 30.78 -16.12 36.38
C ASN A 263 30.75 -15.40 35.02
N ALA A 264 29.62 -15.35 34.33
CA ALA A 264 29.44 -14.61 33.08
C ALA A 264 28.07 -13.91 33.07
N SER A 265 28.03 -12.62 32.74
CA SER A 265 26.78 -11.86 32.64
C SER A 265 26.76 -10.91 31.44
N TRP A 266 25.59 -10.77 30.83
CA TRP A 266 25.35 -9.86 29.72
C TRP A 266 23.88 -9.42 29.67
N THR A 267 23.61 -8.40 28.88
CA THR A 267 22.27 -7.83 28.68
C THR A 267 21.98 -7.76 27.20
N ASN A 268 20.71 -7.91 26.82
CA ASN A 268 20.26 -7.61 25.47
C ASN A 268 20.51 -6.12 25.17
N PRO A 269 21.29 -5.79 24.12
CA PRO A 269 21.61 -4.39 23.79
C PRO A 269 20.42 -3.49 23.46
N ARG A 270 19.25 -4.06 23.17
CA ARG A 270 18.04 -3.30 22.84
C ARG A 270 16.94 -3.61 23.85
N LYS A 271 16.28 -2.53 24.28
CA LYS A 271 15.08 -2.60 25.11
C LYS A 271 13.95 -3.30 24.37
N ILE A 272 13.15 -4.02 25.15
CA ILE A 272 11.81 -4.46 24.78
C ILE A 272 10.83 -3.46 25.38
N ARG A 273 9.87 -3.01 24.56
CA ARG A 273 8.74 -2.21 25.00
C ARG A 273 7.50 -3.08 25.01
N CYS A 274 6.85 -3.23 26.16
CA CYS A 274 5.49 -3.73 26.23
C CYS A 274 4.55 -2.57 26.60
N ASP A 275 3.44 -2.45 25.91
CA ASP A 275 2.52 -1.32 26.07
C ASP A 275 1.07 -1.77 25.95
N ASP A 276 0.15 -0.93 26.41
CA ASP A 276 -1.29 -1.04 26.14
C ASP A 276 -1.83 0.30 25.60
N ALA A 277 -1.00 0.96 24.79
CA ALA A 277 -1.19 2.35 24.38
C ALA A 277 -1.55 2.52 22.89
N VAL A 278 -1.67 1.42 22.14
CA VAL A 278 -1.90 1.47 20.69
C VAL A 278 -3.29 2.00 20.34
N ALA A 279 -4.32 1.59 21.08
CA ALA A 279 -5.72 1.89 20.75
C ALA A 279 -5.99 3.38 20.54
N ASP A 280 -6.77 3.66 19.50
CA ASP A 280 -7.44 4.93 19.29
C ASP A 280 -8.68 5.02 20.19
N PRO A 281 -9.29 6.20 20.40
CA PRO A 281 -10.40 6.40 21.35
C PRO A 281 -11.61 5.47 21.17
N ALA A 282 -11.76 4.84 19.99
CA ALA A 282 -12.85 3.95 19.65
C ALA A 282 -12.51 2.43 19.70
N GLY A 283 -11.25 2.05 19.95
CA GLY A 283 -10.80 0.66 19.98
C GLY A 283 -10.55 0.13 21.39
N THR A 284 -10.64 -1.19 21.59
CA THR A 284 -10.20 -1.81 22.84
C THR A 284 -8.66 -1.90 22.82
N PRO A 285 -7.95 -1.31 23.80
CA PRO A 285 -6.52 -1.53 23.98
C PRO A 285 -6.22 -3.03 24.05
N SER A 286 -5.27 -3.49 23.24
CA SER A 286 -4.72 -4.84 23.35
C SER A 286 -3.23 -4.70 23.69
N PRO A 287 -2.79 -5.27 24.82
CA PRO A 287 -1.42 -5.11 25.25
C PRO A 287 -0.50 -6.00 24.40
N GLY A 288 0.75 -5.62 24.23
CA GLY A 288 1.70 -6.31 23.36
C GLY A 288 3.10 -5.75 23.45
N CYS A 289 4.08 -6.40 22.80
CA CYS A 289 5.49 -6.10 22.95
C CYS A 289 6.22 -5.94 21.60
N VAL A 290 7.19 -5.02 21.54
CA VAL A 290 8.05 -4.74 20.38
C VAL A 290 9.48 -4.41 20.79
N ILE A 291 10.40 -4.41 19.82
CA ILE A 291 11.69 -3.73 19.89
C ILE A 291 11.51 -2.32 19.31
N PRO A 292 11.34 -1.26 20.13
CA PRO A 292 10.96 0.08 19.65
C PRO A 292 12.04 0.75 18.79
N SER A 293 13.30 0.34 18.91
CA SER A 293 14.41 0.85 18.09
C SER A 293 14.42 0.32 16.64
N VAL A 294 13.57 -0.66 16.32
CA VAL A 294 13.32 -1.07 14.93
C VAL A 294 12.07 -0.32 14.45
N MET A 295 12.25 0.57 13.48
CA MET A 295 11.17 1.42 12.96
C MET A 295 10.00 0.58 12.43
N ALA A 296 8.78 1.00 12.74
CA ALA A 296 7.56 0.37 12.25
C ALA A 296 7.43 0.54 10.73
N LEU A 297 6.92 -0.50 10.07
CA LEU A 297 6.49 -0.45 8.67
C LEU A 297 5.00 -0.74 8.61
N VAL A 298 4.19 0.31 8.48
CA VAL A 298 2.74 0.23 8.33
C VAL A 298 2.42 -0.12 6.89
N GLU A 299 1.71 -1.21 6.65
CA GLU A 299 1.27 -1.60 5.31
C GLU A 299 -0.17 -1.18 5.07
N MET A 300 -0.41 -0.49 3.95
CA MET A 300 -1.73 -0.11 3.47
C MET A 300 -1.94 -0.73 2.09
N ASN A 301 -2.61 -1.88 2.08
CA ASN A 301 -2.78 -2.70 0.89
C ASN A 301 -4.23 -2.61 0.39
N ALA A 302 -4.40 -2.35 -0.91
CA ALA A 302 -5.66 -2.41 -1.63
C ALA A 302 -5.58 -3.40 -2.79
N GLN A 303 -6.60 -4.23 -2.96
CA GLN A 303 -6.78 -5.16 -4.08
C GLN A 303 -7.75 -4.59 -5.12
N GLY A 304 -7.85 -5.21 -6.29
CA GLY A 304 -8.66 -4.67 -7.41
C GLY A 304 -10.16 -4.54 -7.13
N SER A 305 -10.69 -5.32 -6.17
CA SER A 305 -12.08 -5.21 -5.71
C SER A 305 -12.28 -4.23 -4.55
N ASP A 306 -11.21 -3.76 -3.93
CA ASP A 306 -11.28 -2.91 -2.75
C ASP A 306 -11.58 -1.45 -3.12
N PRO A 307 -12.27 -0.68 -2.25
CA PRO A 307 -12.42 0.76 -2.39
C PRO A 307 -11.08 1.48 -2.09
N GLY A 308 -10.09 1.28 -2.96
CA GLY A 308 -8.68 1.61 -2.72
C GLY A 308 -8.21 2.99 -3.18
N GLY A 309 -9.08 3.90 -3.65
CA GLY A 309 -8.62 5.12 -4.32
C GLY A 309 -7.86 6.08 -3.42
N ALA A 310 -8.23 6.19 -2.14
CA ALA A 310 -7.42 6.93 -1.17
C ALA A 310 -6.01 6.33 -1.00
N VAL A 311 -5.89 5.00 -0.91
CA VAL A 311 -4.59 4.30 -0.86
C VAL A 311 -3.76 4.57 -2.11
N ALA A 312 -4.40 4.58 -3.29
CA ALA A 312 -3.76 4.90 -4.55
C ALA A 312 -3.26 6.35 -4.60
N ALA A 313 -4.05 7.31 -4.12
CA ALA A 313 -3.62 8.70 -4.05
C ALA A 313 -2.42 8.90 -3.11
N TYR A 314 -2.38 8.17 -1.98
CA TYR A 314 -1.25 8.21 -1.05
C TYR A 314 0.02 7.59 -1.67
N GLN A 315 -0.14 6.47 -2.37
CA GLN A 315 0.94 5.85 -3.14
C GLN A 315 1.48 6.82 -4.20
N TRP A 316 0.58 7.46 -4.95
CA TRP A 316 0.93 8.45 -5.96
C TRP A 316 1.73 9.60 -5.34
N ALA A 317 1.27 10.16 -4.22
CA ALA A 317 1.95 11.25 -3.53
C ALA A 317 3.35 10.84 -3.05
N GLN A 318 3.51 9.62 -2.53
CA GLN A 318 4.81 9.09 -2.13
C GLN A 318 5.78 8.91 -3.32
N GLN A 319 5.27 8.70 -4.53
CA GLN A 319 6.06 8.51 -5.75
C GLN A 319 6.39 9.82 -6.48
N HIS A 320 5.52 10.83 -6.40
CA HIS A 320 5.60 12.04 -7.23
C HIS A 320 5.99 13.30 -6.45
N LEU A 321 5.83 13.34 -5.13
CA LEU A 321 6.21 14.50 -4.32
C LEU A 321 7.62 14.33 -3.73
N ASN A 322 8.40 15.41 -3.72
CA ASN A 322 9.81 15.44 -3.32
C ASN A 322 10.04 15.01 -1.87
N ASP A 323 9.06 15.23 -0.99
CA ASP A 323 9.18 14.84 0.42
C ASP A 323 9.20 13.32 0.61
N GLY A 324 8.53 12.56 -0.26
CA GLY A 324 8.47 11.10 -0.19
C GLY A 324 8.04 10.59 1.19
N TRP A 325 7.05 11.25 1.81
CA TRP A 325 6.56 10.95 3.15
C TRP A 325 6.20 9.46 3.30
N GLY A 326 6.53 8.88 4.45
CA GLY A 326 6.34 7.46 4.73
C GLY A 326 7.42 6.54 4.14
N LYS A 327 8.26 7.00 3.21
CA LYS A 327 9.33 6.20 2.59
C LYS A 327 10.71 6.81 2.78
N ALA A 328 10.94 8.00 2.22
CA ALA A 328 12.18 8.75 2.35
C ALA A 328 12.25 9.47 3.69
N LYS A 329 11.15 10.10 4.10
CA LYS A 329 10.98 10.73 5.41
C LYS A 329 9.95 9.95 6.23
N PRO A 330 10.27 9.50 7.45
CA PRO A 330 9.30 8.82 8.29
C PRO A 330 8.18 9.78 8.72
N LEU A 331 7.03 9.20 9.03
CA LEU A 331 5.90 9.88 9.65
C LEU A 331 5.96 9.70 11.16
N THR A 332 5.41 10.64 11.92
CA THR A 332 5.36 10.58 13.39
C THR A 332 3.91 10.51 13.83
N ARG A 333 3.49 9.43 14.50
CA ARG A 333 2.10 9.31 14.99
C ARG A 333 1.81 10.41 15.99
N GLN A 334 0.69 11.11 15.82
CA GLN A 334 0.21 12.14 16.73
C GLN A 334 -1.30 12.02 16.93
N LYS A 335 -1.73 11.55 18.10
CA LYS A 335 -3.15 11.33 18.41
C LYS A 335 -3.91 12.61 18.72
N SER A 336 -3.24 13.59 19.35
CA SER A 336 -3.85 14.87 19.72
C SER A 336 -3.91 15.82 18.52
N GLY A 337 -4.99 16.60 18.40
CA GLY A 337 -5.14 17.62 17.34
C GLY A 337 -5.44 17.08 15.94
N THR A 338 -5.87 15.82 15.80
CA THR A 338 -6.23 15.22 14.50
C THR A 338 -7.34 16.02 13.80
N ALA A 339 -8.39 16.42 14.53
CA ALA A 339 -9.47 17.22 13.97
C ALA A 339 -8.99 18.59 13.46
N ASP A 340 -8.07 19.25 14.18
CA ASP A 340 -7.50 20.54 13.77
C ASP A 340 -6.57 20.39 12.56
N ARG A 341 -5.82 19.29 12.47
CA ARG A 341 -5.01 18.97 11.28
C ARG A 341 -5.90 18.72 10.07
N SER A 342 -6.88 17.82 10.19
CA SER A 342 -7.83 17.55 9.11
C SER A 342 -8.59 18.80 8.69
N GLY A 343 -9.01 19.63 9.65
CA GLY A 343 -9.68 20.90 9.39
C GLY A 343 -8.86 21.91 8.57
N ARG A 344 -7.53 21.92 8.71
CA ARG A 344 -6.62 22.81 7.96
C ARG A 344 -6.36 22.31 6.54
N THR A 345 -6.29 21.00 6.32
CA THR A 345 -6.04 20.43 4.99
C THR A 345 -7.33 20.26 4.20
N CYS A 346 -8.34 19.65 4.81
CA CYS A 346 -9.57 19.19 4.17
C CYS A 346 -10.83 19.94 4.63
N GLY A 347 -10.74 20.81 5.64
CA GLY A 347 -11.89 21.50 6.21
C GLY A 347 -11.91 23.00 5.96
N SER A 348 -12.81 23.69 6.66
CA SER A 348 -13.00 25.14 6.57
C SER A 348 -11.95 25.97 7.30
N ALA A 349 -10.98 25.33 7.97
CA ALA A 349 -9.91 26.02 8.69
C ALA A 349 -8.67 26.30 7.80
N GLY A 350 -8.63 25.76 6.58
CA GLY A 350 -7.61 26.10 5.57
C GLY A 350 -7.89 27.44 4.89
N THR A 351 -6.85 28.05 4.31
CA THR A 351 -7.02 29.30 3.54
C THR A 351 -7.82 29.10 2.26
N GLU A 352 -7.77 27.89 1.70
CA GLU A 352 -8.62 27.42 0.61
C GLU A 352 -9.35 26.15 1.07
N PRO A 353 -10.60 26.28 1.57
CA PRO A 353 -11.41 25.14 1.98
C PRO A 353 -11.58 24.13 0.85
N PHE A 354 -11.58 22.84 1.18
CA PHE A 354 -11.88 21.79 0.21
C PHE A 354 -13.28 21.97 -0.38
N ASP A 355 -13.36 22.13 -1.70
CA ASP A 355 -14.63 22.23 -2.43
C ASP A 355 -15.00 20.86 -2.99
N ALA A 356 -16.04 20.25 -2.43
CA ALA A 356 -16.48 18.92 -2.82
C ALA A 356 -16.99 18.92 -4.28
N ASN A 357 -16.28 18.22 -5.15
CA ASN A 357 -16.58 18.06 -6.56
C ASN A 357 -17.53 16.87 -6.81
N THR A 358 -18.74 17.00 -6.27
CA THR A 358 -19.81 15.99 -6.42
C THR A 358 -20.32 15.79 -7.86
N ASP A 359 -19.83 16.61 -8.79
CA ASP A 359 -20.07 16.45 -10.22
C ASP A 359 -19.16 15.37 -10.84
N LEU A 360 -17.93 15.20 -10.32
CA LEU A 360 -16.96 14.20 -10.76
C LEU A 360 -16.91 12.97 -9.85
N VAL A 361 -17.01 13.16 -8.54
CA VAL A 361 -16.89 12.10 -7.54
C VAL A 361 -18.17 12.02 -6.71
N ASP A 362 -18.92 10.94 -6.85
CA ASP A 362 -20.12 10.76 -6.05
C ASP A 362 -19.76 10.66 -4.56
N THR A 363 -20.48 11.40 -3.70
CA THR A 363 -20.16 11.52 -2.26
C THR A 363 -18.70 11.95 -2.01
N ASP A 364 -18.25 12.94 -2.78
CA ASP A 364 -16.87 13.44 -2.70
C ASP A 364 -16.47 13.87 -1.29
N THR A 365 -15.35 13.32 -0.83
CA THR A 365 -14.71 13.59 0.44
C THR A 365 -13.22 13.80 0.22
N CYS A 366 -12.61 14.53 1.14
CA CYS A 366 -11.18 14.78 1.12
C CYS A 366 -10.43 13.68 1.87
N ALA A 367 -9.47 13.06 1.20
CA ALA A 367 -8.48 12.18 1.80
C ALA A 367 -7.10 12.85 1.72
N GLU A 368 -6.58 13.31 2.86
CA GLU A 368 -5.29 14.00 2.95
C GLU A 368 -4.10 13.04 3.12
N PHE A 369 -2.96 13.40 2.51
CA PHE A 369 -1.66 12.83 2.85
C PHE A 369 -0.55 13.89 2.83
N PRO A 370 0.31 14.00 3.87
CA PRO A 370 0.36 13.17 5.08
C PRO A 370 -0.91 13.19 5.95
N PHE A 371 -1.20 12.07 6.62
CA PHE A 371 -2.44 11.83 7.36
C PHE A 371 -2.67 12.85 8.49
N ALA A 372 -3.92 13.12 8.86
CA ALA A 372 -4.22 13.94 10.03
C ALA A 372 -3.79 13.27 11.36
N GLU A 373 -3.59 11.95 11.38
CA GLU A 373 -3.11 11.16 12.51
C GLU A 373 -1.60 11.26 12.72
N VAL A 374 -0.90 12.06 11.91
CA VAL A 374 0.54 12.28 12.03
C VAL A 374 0.90 13.75 12.24
N LYS A 375 2.07 13.99 12.83
CA LYS A 375 2.60 15.33 13.09
C LYS A 375 2.82 16.14 11.82
N GLU A 376 3.23 15.46 10.75
CA GLU A 376 3.56 16.05 9.45
C GLU A 376 2.30 16.44 8.66
N GLY A 377 1.11 16.01 9.10
CA GLY A 377 -0.17 16.36 8.48
C GLY A 377 -0.71 17.73 8.89
N GLY A 378 -1.90 18.05 8.37
CA GLY A 378 -2.55 19.33 8.63
C GLY A 378 -1.89 20.51 7.93
N ILE A 379 -1.31 20.27 6.76
CA ILE A 379 -0.79 21.34 5.91
C ILE A 379 -1.98 22.12 5.33
N ASP A 380 -1.84 23.44 5.15
CA ASP A 380 -2.91 24.24 4.55
C ASP A 380 -3.28 23.70 3.16
N GLY A 381 -4.57 23.44 2.96
CA GLY A 381 -5.09 22.85 1.73
C GLY A 381 -4.66 23.58 0.45
N ALA A 382 -4.54 24.91 0.49
CA ALA A 382 -4.11 25.74 -0.64
C ALA A 382 -2.69 25.41 -1.16
N ARG A 383 -1.90 24.68 -0.37
CA ARG A 383 -0.54 24.25 -0.72
C ARG A 383 -0.48 22.81 -1.21
N CYS A 384 -1.58 22.06 -1.14
CA CYS A 384 -1.62 20.67 -1.52
C CYS A 384 -1.98 20.52 -3.00
N VAL A 385 -1.45 19.49 -3.63
CA VAL A 385 -1.95 19.05 -4.95
C VAL A 385 -3.34 18.44 -4.76
N GLU A 386 -4.32 18.85 -5.55
CA GLU A 386 -5.62 18.17 -5.59
C GLU A 386 -5.61 17.07 -6.65
N VAL A 387 -6.08 15.88 -6.27
CA VAL A 387 -6.12 14.74 -7.19
C VAL A 387 -7.45 13.98 -7.12
N ILE A 388 -7.82 13.32 -8.21
CA ILE A 388 -8.90 12.33 -8.26
C ILE A 388 -8.26 10.99 -8.65
N PRO A 389 -8.18 9.99 -7.75
CA PRO A 389 -7.81 8.64 -8.14
C PRO A 389 -8.96 7.98 -8.91
N ASN A 390 -8.64 7.21 -9.93
CA ASN A 390 -9.60 6.46 -10.73
C ASN A 390 -9.16 5.01 -10.82
N ALA A 391 -10.05 4.10 -10.46
CA ALA A 391 -9.85 2.69 -10.74
C ALA A 391 -10.11 2.47 -12.23
N SER A 392 -9.06 2.31 -13.01
CA SER A 392 -9.17 1.70 -14.32
C SER A 392 -8.98 0.19 -14.14
N SER A 393 -9.48 -0.57 -15.09
CA SER A 393 -9.31 -2.03 -15.14
C SER A 393 -7.84 -2.45 -15.36
N GLY A 394 -7.00 -1.48 -15.76
CA GLY A 394 -5.55 -1.57 -15.84
C GLY A 394 -4.82 -1.21 -14.54
N GLY A 395 -5.46 -0.76 -13.47
CA GLY A 395 -4.79 -0.30 -12.24
C GLY A 395 -5.38 1.01 -11.71
N TRP A 396 -4.64 1.74 -10.88
CA TRP A 396 -5.06 3.07 -10.44
C TRP A 396 -4.37 4.15 -11.25
N ASP A 397 -5.17 4.99 -11.90
CA ASP A 397 -4.71 6.23 -12.52
C ASP A 397 -5.03 7.40 -11.56
N THR A 398 -4.17 8.41 -11.48
CA THR A 398 -4.39 9.58 -10.61
C THR A 398 -4.42 10.86 -11.44
N TYR A 399 -5.54 11.57 -11.37
CA TYR A 399 -5.80 12.78 -12.14
C TYR A 399 -5.47 13.99 -11.28
N VAL A 400 -4.57 14.86 -11.74
CA VAL A 400 -4.24 16.12 -11.03
C VAL A 400 -5.21 17.22 -11.47
N LEU A 401 -5.94 17.82 -10.52
CA LEU A 401 -6.83 18.95 -10.77
C LEU A 401 -6.03 20.25 -10.93
N GLY A 402 -6.53 21.18 -11.77
CA GLY A 402 -5.94 22.52 -11.87
C GLY A 402 -4.87 22.73 -12.96
N ASN A 403 -4.88 21.92 -14.03
CA ASN A 403 -3.98 21.93 -15.19
C ASN A 403 -2.74 21.03 -14.99
N SER A 404 -2.84 19.80 -15.51
CA SER A 404 -1.91 18.68 -15.32
C SER A 404 -0.49 18.87 -15.92
N LEU A 405 -0.18 20.04 -16.48
CA LEU A 405 1.15 20.34 -17.05
C LEU A 405 2.13 20.90 -16.02
N ASP A 406 1.63 21.49 -14.93
CA ASP A 406 2.44 22.14 -13.88
C ASP A 406 2.23 21.46 -12.52
N LEU A 407 2.36 20.13 -12.47
CA LEU A 407 2.50 19.44 -11.18
C LEU A 407 3.73 20.03 -10.48
N ASP A 408 3.54 20.68 -9.33
CA ASP A 408 4.64 21.09 -8.46
C ASP A 408 5.06 19.91 -7.56
N PRO A 409 6.20 19.24 -7.83
CA PRO A 409 6.67 18.14 -7.00
C PRO A 409 7.12 18.63 -5.61
N ALA A 410 7.31 19.94 -5.41
CA ALA A 410 7.63 20.53 -4.12
C ALA A 410 6.39 20.79 -3.25
N ALA A 411 5.18 20.53 -3.76
CA ALA A 411 3.98 20.53 -2.94
C ALA A 411 4.13 19.51 -1.79
N PRO A 412 3.88 19.91 -0.53
CA PRO A 412 4.19 19.09 0.63
C PRO A 412 3.10 18.07 0.99
N CYS A 413 1.96 18.09 0.28
CA CYS A 413 0.79 17.27 0.55
C CYS A 413 -0.07 17.06 -0.70
N VAL A 414 -0.97 16.08 -0.59
CA VAL A 414 -2.06 15.84 -1.54
C VAL A 414 -3.41 15.91 -0.82
N ARG A 415 -4.43 16.41 -1.52
CA ARG A 415 -5.86 16.29 -1.18
C ARG A 415 -6.53 15.46 -2.26
N ALA A 416 -6.94 14.24 -1.92
CA ALA A 416 -7.61 13.37 -2.86
C ALA A 416 -9.13 13.52 -2.74
N HIS A 417 -9.79 13.77 -3.86
CA HIS A 417 -11.23 13.71 -4.04
C HIS A 417 -11.64 12.25 -4.20
N VAL A 418 -12.24 11.66 -3.16
CA VAL A 418 -12.59 10.25 -3.13
C VAL A 418 -14.00 10.05 -2.56
N PRO A 419 -14.74 9.02 -3.02
CA PRO A 419 -15.97 8.63 -2.36
C PRO A 419 -15.73 8.28 -0.88
N ALA A 420 -16.71 8.56 -0.02
CA ALA A 420 -16.60 8.32 1.43
C ALA A 420 -16.15 6.89 1.80
N LYS A 421 -16.58 5.87 1.03
CA LYS A 421 -16.19 4.46 1.24
C LYS A 421 -14.69 4.22 1.09
N GLU A 422 -14.02 4.96 0.21
CA GLU A 422 -12.59 4.80 -0.06
C GLU A 422 -11.75 5.44 1.02
N LYS A 423 -12.17 6.63 1.49
CA LYS A 423 -11.57 7.25 2.68
C LYS A 423 -11.72 6.35 3.90
N GLN A 424 -12.91 5.84 4.17
CA GLN A 424 -13.16 4.96 5.32
C GLN A 424 -12.31 3.68 5.27
N PHE A 425 -12.12 3.11 4.08
CA PHE A 425 -11.25 1.95 3.90
C PHE A 425 -9.80 2.27 4.23
N ALA A 426 -9.27 3.39 3.72
CA ALA A 426 -7.90 3.80 3.98
C ALA A 426 -7.67 4.15 5.47
N ASP A 427 -8.62 4.86 6.10
CA ASP A 427 -8.58 5.14 7.55
C ASP A 427 -8.54 3.81 8.35
N GLY A 428 -9.33 2.82 7.93
CA GLY A 428 -9.32 1.47 8.51
C GLY A 428 -7.97 0.77 8.35
N LYS A 429 -7.35 0.84 7.17
CA LYS A 429 -6.02 0.25 6.91
C LYS A 429 -4.92 0.91 7.72
N LEU A 430 -4.97 2.23 7.89
CA LEU A 430 -4.02 2.96 8.74
C LEU A 430 -4.15 2.51 10.20
N ALA A 431 -5.38 2.40 10.71
CA ALA A 431 -5.65 1.92 12.07
C ALA A 431 -5.21 0.45 12.28
N GLU A 432 -5.50 -0.45 11.33
CA GLU A 432 -5.00 -1.83 11.32
C GLU A 432 -3.47 -1.87 11.32
N GLY A 433 -2.84 -0.99 10.55
CA GLY A 433 -1.39 -0.80 10.48
C GLY A 433 -0.78 -0.38 11.82
N PHE A 434 -1.36 0.63 12.48
CA PHE A 434 -0.94 1.04 13.81
C PHE A 434 -1.08 -0.08 14.84
N GLN A 435 -2.16 -0.88 14.76
CA GLN A 435 -2.37 -2.04 15.63
C GLN A 435 -1.35 -3.14 15.40
N SER A 436 -1.21 -3.60 14.15
CA SER A 436 -0.32 -4.69 13.77
C SER A 436 1.15 -4.38 14.05
N GLN A 437 1.56 -3.12 13.87
CA GLN A 437 2.92 -2.66 14.12
C GLN A 437 3.10 -2.04 15.52
N ARG A 438 2.06 -2.03 16.37
CA ARG A 438 2.07 -1.34 17.66
C ARG A 438 2.68 0.06 17.61
N VAL A 439 2.32 0.87 16.62
CA VAL A 439 2.78 2.28 16.57
C VAL A 439 2.02 3.01 17.68
N ILE A 440 2.69 3.70 18.59
CA ILE A 440 2.04 4.53 19.64
C ILE A 440 2.27 6.02 19.40
N ASP A 441 1.70 6.89 20.22
CA ASP A 441 1.90 8.34 20.08
C ASP A 441 3.41 8.68 20.12
N ALA A 442 3.84 9.63 19.27
CA ALA A 442 5.23 10.01 19.03
C ALA A 442 6.15 8.94 18.39
N ASP A 443 5.68 7.72 18.12
CA ASP A 443 6.47 6.76 17.34
C ASP A 443 6.67 7.26 15.91
N GLN A 444 7.89 7.11 15.40
CA GLN A 444 8.17 7.24 13.98
C GLN A 444 7.89 5.93 13.25
N PHE A 445 7.30 6.02 12.06
CA PHE A 445 6.98 4.88 11.21
C PHE A 445 7.17 5.20 9.73
N LYS A 446 7.42 4.15 8.97
CA LYS A 446 7.29 4.16 7.51
C LYS A 446 5.92 3.60 7.13
N VAL A 447 5.40 4.00 5.97
CA VAL A 447 4.20 3.43 5.38
C VAL A 447 4.51 2.95 3.96
N GLU A 448 4.08 1.74 3.67
CA GLU A 448 4.16 1.12 2.34
C GLU A 448 2.74 0.96 1.79
N PHE A 449 2.56 1.43 0.55
CA PHE A 449 1.30 1.35 -0.16
C PHE A 449 1.40 0.33 -1.28
N THR A 450 0.50 -0.63 -1.27
CA THR A 450 0.35 -1.59 -2.37
C THR A 450 -1.02 -1.43 -2.99
N THR A 451 -1.04 -1.20 -4.30
CA THR A 451 -2.23 -1.22 -5.13
C THR A 451 -2.04 -2.26 -6.24
N PRO A 452 -3.10 -2.71 -6.93
CA PRO A 452 -2.97 -3.67 -8.03
C PRO A 452 -1.98 -3.17 -9.09
N ALA A 453 -1.07 -4.05 -9.51
CA ALA A 453 -0.12 -3.74 -10.55
C ALA A 453 -0.83 -3.43 -11.88
N GLY A 454 -0.19 -2.57 -12.69
CA GLY A 454 -0.70 -2.15 -13.97
C GLY A 454 -0.93 -3.32 -14.93
N ALA A 455 -2.17 -3.63 -15.31
CA ALA A 455 -2.47 -4.56 -16.39
C ALA A 455 -2.46 -3.81 -17.75
N PRO A 456 -2.08 -4.47 -18.87
CA PRO A 456 -2.17 -3.86 -20.19
C PRO A 456 -3.59 -3.33 -20.43
N GLN A 457 -3.68 -2.12 -20.97
CA GLN A 457 -4.95 -1.44 -21.23
C GLN A 457 -4.96 -0.78 -22.61
N ALA A 458 -6.16 -0.46 -23.08
CA ALA A 458 -6.38 0.31 -24.30
C ALA A 458 -5.51 1.58 -24.33
N ALA A 459 -5.06 1.97 -25.52
CA ALA A 459 -4.07 3.04 -25.67
C ALA A 459 -4.57 4.39 -25.12
N CYS A 460 -5.86 4.70 -25.27
CA CYS A 460 -6.48 5.90 -24.73
C CYS A 460 -6.61 5.87 -23.20
N LEU A 461 -6.71 4.69 -22.58
CA LEU A 461 -6.67 4.57 -21.11
C LEU A 461 -5.24 4.74 -20.60
N ALA A 462 -4.25 4.17 -21.31
CA ALA A 462 -2.84 4.28 -20.95
C ALA A 462 -2.26 5.68 -21.13
N ASN A 463 -2.80 6.48 -22.05
CA ASN A 463 -2.27 7.80 -22.40
C ASN A 463 -3.31 8.88 -22.16
N LEU A 464 -3.37 9.38 -20.93
CA LEU A 464 -4.29 10.43 -20.53
C LEU A 464 -3.88 11.79 -21.11
N PRO A 465 -4.74 12.48 -21.90
CA PRO A 465 -4.45 13.83 -22.37
C PRO A 465 -4.51 14.86 -21.24
N ALA A 466 -3.72 15.93 -21.37
CA ALA A 466 -3.72 17.02 -20.39
C ALA A 466 -5.11 17.68 -20.26
N GLY A 467 -5.57 17.87 -19.03
CA GLY A 467 -6.90 18.45 -18.74
C GLY A 467 -8.09 17.52 -19.00
N ALA A 468 -7.86 16.23 -19.23
CA ALA A 468 -8.92 15.23 -19.21
C ALA A 468 -9.41 14.97 -17.77
N LEU A 469 -10.70 14.68 -17.64
CA LEU A 469 -11.37 14.43 -16.37
C LEU A 469 -11.88 12.97 -16.32
N PRO A 470 -11.78 12.29 -15.17
CA PRO A 470 -12.20 10.91 -15.04
C PRO A 470 -13.71 10.76 -15.14
N LYS A 471 -14.16 9.64 -15.72
CA LYS A 471 -15.58 9.26 -15.75
C LYS A 471 -15.74 7.75 -15.91
N GLY A 472 -16.20 7.08 -14.86
CA GLY A 472 -16.27 5.62 -14.82
C GLY A 472 -14.86 5.03 -15.00
N ASP A 473 -14.73 3.96 -15.77
CA ASP A 473 -13.41 3.36 -16.05
C ASP A 473 -12.55 4.18 -17.03
N GLY A 474 -12.99 5.37 -17.45
CA GLY A 474 -12.36 6.15 -18.51
C GLY A 474 -12.29 7.64 -18.20
N TRP A 475 -12.28 8.46 -19.24
CA TRP A 475 -12.15 9.92 -19.11
C TRP A 475 -12.79 10.67 -20.27
N TYR A 476 -13.03 11.97 -20.10
CA TYR A 476 -13.42 12.89 -21.16
C TYR A 476 -12.57 14.17 -21.15
N GLN A 477 -12.47 14.84 -22.29
CA GLN A 477 -11.76 16.10 -22.47
C GLN A 477 -12.52 16.95 -23.47
N ASN A 478 -12.85 18.18 -23.09
CA ASN A 478 -13.48 19.17 -23.96
C ASN A 478 -12.55 20.36 -24.15
N THR A 479 -12.38 20.76 -25.40
CA THR A 479 -11.58 21.93 -25.78
C THR A 479 -12.51 23.03 -26.29
N THR A 480 -12.07 24.28 -26.09
CA THR A 480 -12.83 25.46 -26.50
C THR A 480 -11.93 26.47 -27.21
N GLU A 481 -12.56 27.41 -27.92
CA GLU A 481 -11.89 28.58 -28.48
C GLU A 481 -12.71 29.85 -28.22
N PRO A 482 -12.06 31.03 -28.17
CA PRO A 482 -12.75 32.28 -27.88
C PRO A 482 -13.66 32.73 -29.03
N VAL A 483 -14.78 33.37 -28.68
CA VAL A 483 -15.68 34.07 -29.61
C VAL A 483 -15.97 35.48 -29.11
N ALA A 484 -16.10 36.43 -30.04
CA ALA A 484 -16.37 37.83 -29.71
C ALA A 484 -17.76 38.03 -29.06
N HIS A 485 -18.73 37.18 -29.40
CA HIS A 485 -20.08 37.23 -28.88
C HIS A 485 -20.61 35.82 -28.66
N VAL A 486 -21.10 35.51 -27.44
CA VAL A 486 -21.78 34.24 -27.16
C VAL A 486 -23.14 34.12 -27.86
N ASN A 487 -23.74 35.26 -28.25
CA ASN A 487 -24.91 35.33 -29.12
C ASN A 487 -24.72 36.49 -30.10
N LYS A 488 -24.58 36.21 -31.40
CA LYS A 488 -24.19 37.21 -32.43
C LYS A 488 -25.37 37.82 -33.19
N THR A 489 -26.55 37.21 -33.11
CA THR A 489 -27.77 37.59 -33.86
C THR A 489 -28.84 38.25 -33.01
N THR A 490 -28.62 38.33 -31.68
CA THR A 490 -29.52 39.02 -30.74
C THR A 490 -29.23 40.52 -30.69
N THR A 491 -30.22 41.31 -30.25
CA THR A 491 -30.08 42.74 -29.96
C THR A 491 -30.49 43.02 -28.52
N PRO A 492 -29.57 43.43 -27.62
CA PRO A 492 -28.14 43.58 -27.86
C PRO A 492 -27.44 42.23 -28.11
N LYS A 493 -26.25 42.28 -28.74
CA LYS A 493 -25.39 41.10 -28.88
C LYS A 493 -24.91 40.63 -27.51
N GLY A 494 -24.67 39.33 -27.37
CA GLY A 494 -24.03 38.77 -26.17
C GLY A 494 -22.59 39.26 -26.01
N GLY A 495 -22.06 39.24 -24.78
CA GLY A 495 -20.64 39.51 -24.52
C GLY A 495 -19.70 38.44 -25.08
N ALA A 496 -18.39 38.65 -24.94
CA ALA A 496 -17.39 37.66 -25.33
C ALA A 496 -17.48 36.37 -24.49
N GLY A 497 -17.04 35.25 -25.06
CA GLY A 497 -17.02 33.95 -24.38
C GLY A 497 -16.23 32.92 -25.15
N THR A 498 -16.59 31.65 -25.01
CA THR A 498 -15.94 30.54 -25.73
C THR A 498 -16.97 29.62 -26.38
N ARG A 499 -16.57 28.89 -27.42
CA ARG A 499 -17.36 27.84 -28.05
C ARG A 499 -16.59 26.52 -28.03
N PRO A 500 -17.26 25.36 -27.99
CA PRO A 500 -16.58 24.07 -28.01
C PRO A 500 -15.98 23.78 -29.39
N THR A 501 -14.77 23.20 -29.43
CA THR A 501 -14.05 22.87 -30.67
C THR A 501 -13.88 21.36 -30.86
N LYS A 502 -13.61 20.62 -29.79
CA LYS A 502 -13.54 19.15 -29.82
C LYS A 502 -13.86 18.57 -28.45
N ALA A 503 -14.66 17.52 -28.46
CA ALA A 503 -14.91 16.66 -27.33
C ALA A 503 -14.31 15.28 -27.61
N THR A 504 -13.53 14.76 -26.67
CA THR A 504 -12.91 13.43 -26.74
C THR A 504 -13.27 12.67 -25.47
N ALA A 505 -13.56 11.37 -25.59
CA ALA A 505 -13.71 10.48 -24.46
C ALA A 505 -13.00 9.15 -24.74
N CYS A 506 -12.44 8.57 -23.70
CA CYS A 506 -12.01 7.18 -23.68
C CYS A 506 -13.03 6.42 -22.81
N LEU A 507 -13.88 5.62 -23.44
CA LEU A 507 -15.00 4.95 -22.77
C LEU A 507 -14.57 3.54 -22.36
N GLY A 508 -14.33 3.31 -21.07
CA GLY A 508 -14.02 1.98 -20.54
C GLY A 508 -15.25 1.09 -20.36
N LYS A 509 -15.06 -0.07 -19.72
CA LYS A 509 -16.11 -1.09 -19.55
C LYS A 509 -17.32 -0.58 -18.75
N ASN A 510 -17.07 0.04 -17.61
CA ASN A 510 -18.10 0.59 -16.73
C ASN A 510 -18.33 2.07 -17.04
N VAL A 511 -19.17 2.31 -18.05
CA VAL A 511 -19.64 3.67 -18.36
C VAL A 511 -20.70 4.09 -17.34
N VAL A 512 -20.46 5.22 -16.67
CA VAL A 512 -21.39 5.82 -15.71
C VAL A 512 -22.11 7.02 -16.34
N GLU A 513 -23.39 7.21 -16.00
CA GLU A 513 -24.17 8.31 -16.55
C GLU A 513 -23.60 9.67 -16.12
N GLY A 514 -23.52 10.59 -17.08
CA GLY A 514 -23.22 12.00 -16.90
C GLY A 514 -24.44 12.77 -16.41
N LYS A 515 -24.33 14.11 -16.38
CA LYS A 515 -25.41 14.97 -15.89
C LYS A 515 -26.31 15.42 -17.04
N HIS A 516 -27.59 15.65 -16.78
CA HIS A 516 -28.51 16.19 -17.79
C HIS A 516 -28.11 17.61 -18.23
N ALA A 517 -28.27 17.90 -19.52
CA ALA A 517 -27.97 19.21 -20.09
C ALA A 517 -28.72 20.35 -19.38
N GLY A 518 -28.04 21.47 -19.16
CA GLY A 518 -28.56 22.69 -18.55
C GLY A 518 -27.72 23.90 -18.94
N GLY A 519 -28.04 25.06 -18.36
CA GLY A 519 -27.39 26.33 -18.69
C GLY A 519 -27.80 26.87 -20.07
N ASP A 520 -27.01 27.82 -20.58
CA ASP A 520 -27.19 28.46 -21.88
C ASP A 520 -25.87 28.36 -22.65
N PRO A 521 -25.66 27.31 -23.47
CA PRO A 521 -24.43 27.17 -24.24
C PRO A 521 -24.29 28.31 -25.26
N THR A 522 -23.07 28.54 -25.74
CA THR A 522 -22.81 29.56 -26.77
C THR A 522 -23.70 29.34 -27.99
N GLY A 523 -24.36 30.41 -28.43
CA GLY A 523 -25.35 30.42 -29.50
C GLY A 523 -26.77 30.04 -29.09
N TRP A 524 -27.06 29.79 -27.80
CA TRP A 524 -28.39 29.32 -27.39
C TRP A 524 -29.53 30.32 -27.67
N GLN A 525 -29.29 31.61 -27.49
CA GLN A 525 -30.30 32.64 -27.78
C GLN A 525 -30.38 32.92 -29.28
N ASP A 526 -29.26 32.81 -30.01
CA ASP A 526 -29.26 32.83 -31.48
C ASP A 526 -30.12 31.69 -32.05
N ALA A 527 -30.02 30.48 -31.49
CA ALA A 527 -30.78 29.32 -31.92
C ALA A 527 -32.29 29.50 -31.67
N LYS A 528 -32.67 30.03 -30.50
CA LYS A 528 -34.07 30.36 -30.19
C LYS A 528 -34.63 31.37 -31.18
N LYS A 529 -33.87 32.43 -31.46
CA LYS A 529 -34.26 33.45 -32.44
C LYS A 529 -34.47 32.83 -33.83
N PHE A 530 -33.51 32.03 -34.30
CA PHE A 530 -33.63 31.36 -35.60
C PHE A 530 -34.86 30.46 -35.66
N ARG A 531 -35.10 29.64 -34.62
CA ARG A 531 -36.30 28.82 -34.54
C ARG A 531 -37.56 29.67 -34.63
N ASP A 532 -37.66 30.73 -33.84
CA ASP A 532 -38.86 31.57 -33.78
C ASP A 532 -39.14 32.26 -35.13
N ASP A 533 -38.08 32.65 -35.85
CA ASP A 533 -38.18 33.29 -37.16
C ASP A 533 -38.57 32.31 -38.30
N TYR A 534 -38.12 31.05 -38.26
CA TYR A 534 -38.23 30.12 -39.40
C TYR A 534 -39.03 28.85 -39.15
N SER A 535 -39.24 28.43 -37.90
CA SER A 535 -39.93 27.19 -37.54
C SER A 535 -40.53 27.26 -36.12
N SER A 536 -41.37 28.26 -35.89
CA SER A 536 -42.06 28.45 -34.61
C SER A 536 -42.76 27.17 -34.13
N GLY A 537 -42.59 26.85 -32.84
CA GLY A 537 -43.19 25.66 -32.20
C GLY A 537 -42.39 24.36 -32.32
N THR A 538 -41.20 24.38 -32.93
CA THR A 538 -40.30 23.22 -32.93
C THR A 538 -39.34 23.21 -31.74
N ASP A 539 -38.90 22.03 -31.31
CA ASP A 539 -38.06 21.91 -30.12
C ASP A 539 -36.56 22.04 -30.43
N LEU A 540 -35.86 22.80 -29.59
CA LEU A 540 -34.40 22.89 -29.55
C LEU A 540 -33.86 22.05 -28.40
N ALA A 541 -32.66 21.51 -28.59
CA ALA A 541 -31.91 20.81 -27.57
C ALA A 541 -30.57 21.46 -27.29
N ARG A 542 -30.09 21.23 -26.07
CA ARG A 542 -28.67 21.38 -25.72
C ARG A 542 -28.02 20.03 -26.02
N CYS A 543 -27.53 19.88 -27.24
CA CYS A 543 -26.90 18.64 -27.68
C CYS A 543 -25.57 18.46 -26.95
N HIS A 544 -25.40 17.30 -26.34
CA HIS A 544 -24.10 16.89 -25.85
C HIS A 544 -23.17 16.53 -27.00
N LEU A 545 -21.88 16.84 -26.86
CA LEU A 545 -20.84 16.33 -27.75
C LEU A 545 -20.41 14.92 -27.30
N ILE A 546 -20.15 14.73 -26.01
CA ILE A 546 -20.15 13.42 -25.37
C ILE A 546 -21.48 13.24 -24.64
N ALA A 547 -22.32 12.30 -25.09
CA ALA A 547 -23.64 12.09 -24.49
C ALA A 547 -23.59 11.83 -22.98
N ASN A 548 -24.62 12.25 -22.24
CA ASN A 548 -24.73 11.95 -20.83
C ASN A 548 -24.74 10.42 -20.57
N ILE A 549 -25.38 9.63 -21.44
CA ILE A 549 -25.36 8.16 -21.33
C ILE A 549 -23.97 7.53 -21.53
N LEU A 550 -23.02 8.32 -22.06
CA LEU A 550 -21.61 7.96 -22.22
C LEU A 550 -20.71 8.69 -21.19
N GLY A 551 -21.31 9.36 -20.20
CA GLY A 551 -20.61 10.02 -19.12
C GLY A 551 -20.32 11.51 -19.33
N GLY A 552 -20.73 12.13 -20.45
CA GLY A 552 -20.42 13.53 -20.68
C GLY A 552 -21.09 14.50 -19.69
N PRO A 553 -20.43 15.62 -19.35
CA PRO A 553 -20.97 16.64 -18.46
C PRO A 553 -22.08 17.45 -19.15
N GLY A 554 -22.96 18.04 -18.36
CA GLY A 554 -24.14 18.75 -18.86
C GLY A 554 -24.58 19.97 -18.04
N LYS A 555 -23.96 20.26 -16.90
CA LYS A 555 -24.27 21.43 -16.07
C LYS A 555 -23.29 22.59 -16.35
N VAL A 556 -23.37 23.63 -15.54
CA VAL A 556 -22.47 24.79 -15.66
C VAL A 556 -21.18 24.56 -14.89
N ARG A 557 -21.26 23.95 -13.70
CA ARG A 557 -20.13 23.74 -12.79
C ARG A 557 -19.25 22.53 -13.16
N ASP A 558 -19.80 21.55 -13.87
CA ASP A 558 -19.09 20.37 -14.38
C ASP A 558 -18.37 20.60 -15.72
N GLY A 559 -18.28 21.87 -16.15
CA GLY A 559 -17.76 22.23 -17.47
C GLY A 559 -18.68 21.84 -18.63
N GLY A 560 -19.93 21.46 -18.37
CA GLY A 560 -20.90 21.01 -19.38
C GLY A 560 -21.18 22.05 -20.47
N GLN A 561 -21.02 23.35 -20.23
CA GLN A 561 -21.14 24.35 -21.29
C GLN A 561 -20.13 24.14 -22.43
N ASN A 562 -18.99 23.51 -22.15
CA ASN A 562 -17.97 23.16 -23.14
C ASN A 562 -18.24 21.80 -23.81
N ASN A 563 -19.24 21.06 -23.35
CA ASN A 563 -19.71 19.80 -23.94
C ASN A 563 -21.06 19.97 -24.66
N LEU A 564 -21.60 21.19 -24.72
CA LEU A 564 -22.95 21.44 -25.23
C LEU A 564 -22.93 22.40 -26.42
N VAL A 565 -23.75 22.09 -27.43
CA VAL A 565 -24.05 23.00 -28.54
C VAL A 565 -25.57 23.14 -28.74
N PRO A 566 -26.07 24.31 -29.17
CA PRO A 566 -27.46 24.46 -29.60
C PRO A 566 -27.74 23.61 -30.84
N CYS A 567 -28.85 22.89 -30.83
CA CYS A 567 -29.22 22.04 -31.94
C CYS A 567 -30.73 21.80 -32.02
N TRP A 568 -31.17 21.20 -33.13
CA TRP A 568 -32.52 20.70 -33.24
C TRP A 568 -32.72 19.44 -32.38
N GLN A 569 -33.83 19.42 -31.62
CA GLN A 569 -34.22 18.23 -30.85
C GLN A 569 -34.45 17.03 -31.77
N VAL A 570 -35.17 17.22 -32.87
CA VAL A 570 -35.34 16.20 -33.92
C VAL A 570 -34.55 16.65 -35.15
N GLY A 571 -33.52 15.90 -35.51
CA GLY A 571 -32.46 16.30 -36.45
C GLY A 571 -31.11 15.83 -35.92
N MET A 572 -30.30 16.75 -35.40
CA MET A 572 -28.96 16.45 -34.87
C MET A 572 -29.00 15.68 -33.54
N ASN A 573 -29.84 16.08 -32.57
CA ASN A 573 -29.88 15.43 -31.25
C ASN A 573 -30.47 14.01 -31.34
N THR A 574 -31.72 13.94 -31.79
CA THR A 574 -32.49 12.70 -31.93
C THR A 574 -33.02 12.59 -33.36
N GLY A 575 -33.12 11.37 -33.89
CA GLY A 575 -33.47 11.14 -35.30
C GLY A 575 -32.69 9.96 -35.89
N THR A 576 -32.76 9.78 -37.20
CA THR A 576 -32.03 8.70 -37.89
C THR A 576 -31.60 9.17 -39.28
N PRO A 577 -30.29 9.27 -39.58
CA PRO A 577 -29.17 9.24 -38.62
C PRO A 577 -29.13 10.51 -37.75
N SER A 578 -28.71 10.40 -36.49
CA SER A 578 -28.46 11.52 -35.58
C SER A 578 -27.26 11.20 -34.68
N MET A 579 -26.85 12.13 -33.81
CA MET A 579 -25.83 11.82 -32.80
C MET A 579 -26.23 10.59 -31.97
N ARG A 580 -27.52 10.50 -31.61
CA ARG A 580 -28.07 9.36 -30.85
C ARG A 580 -27.83 8.01 -31.53
N SER A 581 -27.83 7.95 -32.87
CA SER A 581 -27.61 6.70 -33.62
C SER A 581 -26.22 6.12 -33.36
N PHE A 582 -25.20 6.97 -33.26
CA PHE A 582 -23.81 6.56 -33.07
C PHE A 582 -23.46 6.40 -31.59
N GLU A 583 -24.03 7.23 -30.72
CA GLU A 583 -23.93 7.08 -29.27
C GLU A 583 -24.47 5.72 -28.79
N TYR A 584 -25.59 5.27 -29.39
CA TYR A 584 -26.16 3.96 -29.07
C TYR A 584 -25.23 2.81 -29.48
N GLN A 585 -24.50 2.93 -30.60
CA GLN A 585 -23.51 1.92 -31.00
C GLN A 585 -22.39 1.81 -29.97
N ALA A 586 -21.83 2.93 -29.50
CA ALA A 586 -20.81 2.93 -28.45
C ALA A 586 -21.35 2.35 -27.14
N GLN A 587 -22.57 2.71 -26.75
CA GLN A 587 -23.21 2.22 -25.53
C GLN A 587 -23.44 0.69 -25.56
N GLU A 588 -23.86 0.14 -26.70
CA GLU A 588 -24.07 -1.30 -26.83
C GLU A 588 -22.75 -2.07 -26.93
N GLU A 589 -21.73 -1.49 -27.56
CA GLU A 589 -20.40 -2.10 -27.68
C GLU A 589 -19.75 -2.34 -26.31
N VAL A 590 -19.69 -1.32 -25.44
CA VAL A 590 -19.08 -1.47 -24.09
C VAL A 590 -19.79 -2.54 -23.24
N LYS A 591 -21.08 -2.78 -23.48
CA LYS A 591 -21.86 -3.80 -22.77
C LYS A 591 -21.61 -5.22 -23.26
N LYS A 592 -21.05 -5.43 -24.45
CA LYS A 592 -20.80 -6.77 -24.99
C LYS A 592 -19.87 -7.55 -24.08
N SER A 593 -20.10 -8.86 -23.92
CA SER A 593 -19.21 -9.73 -23.16
C SER A 593 -17.81 -9.85 -23.78
N SER A 594 -17.68 -9.62 -25.09
CA SER A 594 -16.41 -9.58 -25.82
C SER A 594 -15.61 -8.31 -25.58
N PHE A 595 -16.22 -7.26 -25.01
CA PHE A 595 -15.50 -6.05 -24.62
C PHE A 595 -14.87 -6.29 -23.25
N GLY A 596 -13.55 -6.46 -23.23
CA GLY A 596 -12.78 -6.76 -22.03
C GLY A 596 -12.83 -5.63 -21.01
N ALA A 597 -12.44 -5.91 -19.76
CA ALA A 597 -12.40 -4.87 -18.72
C ALA A 597 -11.45 -3.73 -19.13
N ASN A 598 -10.33 -4.07 -19.78
CA ASN A 598 -9.22 -3.16 -20.15
C ASN A 598 -9.30 -2.66 -21.60
N ASP A 599 -10.39 -2.98 -22.29
CA ASP A 599 -10.71 -2.39 -23.60
C ASP A 599 -11.34 -1.01 -23.39
N ALA A 600 -11.25 -0.15 -24.40
CA ALA A 600 -11.89 1.16 -24.39
C ALA A 600 -12.38 1.56 -25.78
N ILE A 601 -13.27 2.55 -25.84
CA ILE A 601 -13.64 3.22 -27.09
C ILE A 601 -13.06 4.63 -27.06
N LEU A 602 -12.14 4.93 -27.97
CA LEU A 602 -11.74 6.31 -28.24
C LEU A 602 -12.83 6.97 -29.10
N TYR A 603 -13.64 7.81 -28.48
CA TYR A 603 -14.80 8.48 -29.05
C TYR A 603 -14.53 9.98 -29.20
N GLN A 604 -14.75 10.55 -30.38
CA GLN A 604 -14.47 11.96 -30.65
C GLN A 604 -15.61 12.63 -31.40
N VAL A 605 -15.94 13.86 -31.00
CA VAL A 605 -16.93 14.72 -31.65
C VAL A 605 -16.34 16.11 -31.86
N THR A 606 -16.42 16.60 -33.09
CA THR A 606 -15.90 17.90 -33.52
C THR A 606 -17.03 18.72 -34.15
N PRO A 607 -17.52 19.77 -33.48
CA PRO A 607 -18.44 20.72 -34.09
C PRO A 607 -17.82 21.38 -35.33
N VAL A 608 -18.63 21.50 -36.39
CA VAL A 608 -18.23 22.15 -37.64
C VAL A 608 -18.90 23.51 -37.70
N PHE A 609 -18.11 24.57 -37.70
CA PHE A 609 -18.59 25.95 -37.78
C PHE A 609 -18.41 26.51 -39.19
N ARG A 610 -19.24 27.49 -39.56
CA ARG A 610 -19.16 28.14 -40.88
C ARG A 610 -17.92 29.02 -40.98
N ASP A 611 -17.63 29.78 -39.93
CA ASP A 611 -16.49 30.67 -39.85
C ASP A 611 -16.07 30.94 -38.38
N ALA A 612 -15.05 31.78 -38.19
CA ALA A 612 -14.51 32.13 -36.87
C ALA A 612 -15.51 32.91 -35.98
N THR A 613 -16.60 33.45 -36.54
CA THR A 613 -17.62 34.19 -35.80
C THR A 613 -18.83 33.33 -35.42
N SER A 614 -19.01 32.15 -36.02
CA SER A 614 -20.14 31.26 -35.73
C SER A 614 -20.26 30.94 -34.24
N THR A 615 -21.48 30.96 -33.72
CA THR A 615 -21.77 30.55 -32.34
C THR A 615 -22.48 29.20 -32.31
N ILE A 616 -23.10 28.80 -33.42
CA ILE A 616 -23.81 27.53 -33.58
C ILE A 616 -23.15 26.74 -34.71
N PRO A 617 -22.83 25.45 -34.51
CA PRO A 617 -22.25 24.63 -35.57
C PRO A 617 -23.29 24.28 -36.65
N VAL A 618 -22.83 24.18 -37.90
CA VAL A 618 -23.63 23.67 -39.03
C VAL A 618 -23.87 22.16 -38.96
N GLY A 619 -23.10 21.46 -38.14
CA GLY A 619 -23.20 20.03 -37.88
C GLY A 619 -22.05 19.57 -36.99
N VAL A 620 -21.97 18.29 -36.72
CA VAL A 620 -20.85 17.68 -35.99
C VAL A 620 -20.24 16.56 -36.81
N THR A 621 -18.95 16.36 -36.60
CA THR A 621 -18.20 15.22 -37.11
C THR A 621 -17.92 14.26 -35.96
N MET A 622 -18.20 12.98 -36.11
CA MET A 622 -18.03 11.97 -35.05
C MET A 622 -17.14 10.82 -35.55
N THR A 623 -16.29 10.28 -34.67
CA THR A 623 -15.48 9.08 -34.93
C THR A 623 -15.42 8.21 -33.66
N ALA A 624 -15.32 6.89 -33.83
CA ALA A 624 -15.06 6.00 -32.71
C ALA A 624 -14.24 4.76 -33.11
N ASN A 625 -13.21 4.46 -32.33
CA ASN A 625 -12.40 3.25 -32.44
C ASN A 625 -12.49 2.45 -31.15
N ILE A 626 -12.64 1.12 -31.24
CA ILE A 626 -12.41 0.20 -30.14
C ILE A 626 -10.91 -0.04 -30.04
N GLU A 627 -10.33 0.27 -28.90
CA GLU A 627 -8.94 -0.01 -28.58
C GLU A 627 -8.90 -1.14 -27.57
N ARG A 628 -8.21 -2.22 -27.92
CA ARG A 628 -8.13 -3.43 -27.11
C ARG A 628 -6.91 -3.38 -26.19
N ALA A 629 -7.02 -4.04 -25.05
CA ALA A 629 -5.91 -4.19 -24.10
C ALA A 629 -4.65 -4.87 -24.70
N ASN A 630 -4.82 -5.67 -25.75
CA ASN A 630 -3.73 -6.32 -26.47
C ASN A 630 -3.03 -5.40 -27.50
N GLY A 631 -3.40 -4.13 -27.57
CA GLY A 631 -2.84 -3.13 -28.49
C GLY A 631 -3.48 -3.11 -29.88
N THR A 632 -4.50 -3.93 -30.15
CA THR A 632 -5.23 -3.87 -31.43
C THR A 632 -6.30 -2.76 -31.43
N THR A 633 -6.61 -2.24 -32.62
CA THR A 633 -7.62 -1.20 -32.81
C THR A 633 -8.60 -1.62 -33.90
N GLU A 634 -9.89 -1.51 -33.61
CA GLU A 634 -10.99 -1.81 -34.53
C GLU A 634 -11.84 -0.54 -34.71
N LEU A 635 -12.27 -0.27 -35.95
CA LEU A 635 -13.15 0.86 -36.21
C LEU A 635 -14.58 0.52 -35.77
N LEU A 636 -15.18 1.30 -34.86
CA LEU A 636 -16.59 1.15 -34.49
C LEU A 636 -17.48 1.84 -35.53
N PHE A 637 -17.19 3.11 -35.80
CA PHE A 637 -17.76 3.83 -36.94
C PHE A 637 -16.76 4.85 -37.49
N PRO A 638 -16.74 5.07 -38.82
CA PRO A 638 -15.85 6.00 -39.48
C PRO A 638 -16.19 7.46 -39.14
N ASN A 639 -15.45 8.38 -39.74
CA ASN A 639 -15.76 9.80 -39.74
C ASN A 639 -17.18 10.05 -40.32
N VAL A 640 -18.16 10.22 -39.44
CA VAL A 640 -19.57 10.49 -39.79
C VAL A 640 -19.92 11.94 -39.53
N TYR A 641 -20.62 12.56 -40.49
CA TYR A 641 -21.10 13.93 -40.36
C TYR A 641 -22.61 13.94 -40.07
N VAL A 642 -23.01 14.63 -39.01
CA VAL A 642 -24.42 14.82 -38.63
C VAL A 642 -24.77 16.31 -38.79
N PRO A 643 -25.62 16.68 -39.76
CA PRO A 643 -25.99 18.07 -39.99
C PRO A 643 -26.89 18.61 -38.87
N ASN A 644 -26.74 19.90 -38.55
CA ASN A 644 -27.60 20.61 -37.60
C ASN A 644 -28.88 21.15 -38.25
N THR A 645 -29.60 20.29 -38.98
CA THR A 645 -30.83 20.60 -39.72
C THR A 645 -32.07 20.10 -38.99
N LEU A 646 -33.21 20.71 -39.27
CA LEU A 646 -34.49 20.26 -38.71
C LEU A 646 -34.87 18.93 -39.37
N LYS A 647 -34.87 17.85 -38.59
CA LYS A 647 -34.99 16.47 -39.08
C LYS A 647 -33.92 16.16 -40.15
N ASP A 648 -34.10 15.06 -40.88
CA ASP A 648 -33.24 14.67 -42.01
C ASP A 648 -33.69 15.32 -43.34
N THR A 649 -33.94 16.63 -43.31
CA THR A 649 -34.44 17.35 -44.51
C THR A 649 -33.35 18.09 -45.28
N GLY A 650 -32.17 18.27 -44.70
CA GLY A 650 -31.12 19.13 -45.26
C GLY A 650 -31.47 20.62 -45.27
N THR A 651 -32.64 21.01 -44.75
CA THR A 651 -33.12 22.40 -44.71
C THR A 651 -33.11 22.93 -43.26
N LEU A 652 -33.20 24.26 -43.11
CA LEU A 652 -33.25 24.93 -41.79
C LEU A 652 -32.06 24.56 -40.89
N ASN A 653 -30.85 24.70 -41.41
CA ASN A 653 -29.63 24.51 -40.63
C ASN A 653 -29.48 25.62 -39.57
N LEU A 654 -29.32 25.27 -38.30
CA LEU A 654 -29.14 26.24 -37.21
C LEU A 654 -27.78 26.95 -37.22
N GLY A 655 -26.80 26.40 -37.91
CA GLY A 655 -25.43 26.92 -37.95
C GLY A 655 -25.34 28.27 -38.63
N ASN A 656 -24.73 29.23 -37.93
CA ASN A 656 -24.74 30.65 -38.28
C ASN A 656 -23.39 31.23 -38.65
#